data_AF-A0A7X2PT17-F1
#
_entry.id   AF-A0A7X2PT17-F1
#
_cell.length_a   1.000
_cell.length_b   1.000
_cell.length_c   1.000
_cell.angle_alpha   90.00
_cell.angle_beta   90.00
_cell.angle_gamma   90.00
#
_symmetry.space_group_name_H-M   'P 1'
#
loop_
_entity.id
_entity.type
_entity.pdbx_description
1 polymer ?
#
loop_
_entity_poly.entity_id
_entity_poly.type
_entity_poly.pdbx_seq_one_letter_code
_entity_poly.pdbx_strand_id
1 'polypeptide(L)'
;MPEERNTRPKFLWIAIMAVTMFAWYEQTATAQTPDIIIHNGKILTVDATFSTAEALAIAGNKILAVGTNADVLQLAGSSTQKIDVKGRTVIPGLINTHQHIHNYAEGAYGSNLGPEKMKVFPLDWKGVKSKDDVLNQIRGSMEKYKFKPGEWVYFNNIDADGSAETIKILYDILDRWELAKVTPNNPVALDIAIPDFNGYLLNDMAMNIIWAKHSDFIKKYGRFWINKAGLPDGHLEPPAARLMLQYLQYPAAADLAPVYKSYIEEQAAGGITTVSTRLPAYSKAVFDLLRSRGELTLRIGAGLQDIFGNLPELEIEKGLQRYSGVAGTGDDMMWVTSLGPTAIDGGGTRACTNQKRKGQLEFIDNWWPTGQCHTDAEFRGAAGRAASIQGSYFREWVFASAKTNVRFANTHVAGDRSVRNMLDMIEQVQKQSGAKATEGWAFDHCRYVDPRDFPRLARLKVMMSCAPKYIDNGSSVADAFNPDMANKFLVPIGSMLKAGVKVVYEADRDTYDFRDIEIMVNRKDRQGKAWGVQEAVDRPTALRMVTSWAAEYVLRADKIGSLEKGKLADVVVLDKDFLTIPADDISELRPRMTISDGRIVFLHTDFAAEQNLKPSGAVIASYESLNARRTRRGRIADF
;
A
#
# COMPACT_ATOMS: atom_id res chain seq x y z
N MET A 1 54.29 61.96 -46.49
CA MET A 1 55.10 62.11 -45.27
C MET A 1 54.91 60.86 -44.42
N PRO A 2 55.98 60.32 -43.84
CA PRO A 2 56.45 58.95 -44.12
C PRO A 2 56.38 58.02 -42.89
N GLU A 3 56.48 56.69 -43.08
CA GLU A 3 57.64 55.82 -42.72
C GLU A 3 57.34 54.98 -41.45
N GLU A 4 57.71 53.71 -41.26
CA GLU A 4 58.28 52.69 -42.14
C GLU A 4 58.21 51.30 -41.46
N ARG A 5 57.93 50.28 -42.29
CA ARG A 5 58.53 48.92 -42.42
C ARG A 5 58.88 48.04 -41.21
N ASN A 6 58.49 46.77 -41.34
CA ASN A 6 59.37 45.60 -41.61
C ASN A 6 58.52 44.30 -41.52
N THR A 7 58.69 43.18 -42.24
CA THR A 7 59.54 42.69 -43.33
C THR A 7 58.92 41.34 -43.79
N ARG A 8 59.11 41.00 -45.07
CA ARG A 8 58.70 39.76 -45.83
C ARG A 8 59.41 38.46 -45.31
N PRO A 9 59.36 37.25 -45.95
CA PRO A 9 58.56 36.69 -47.07
C PRO A 9 58.04 35.21 -46.94
N LYS A 10 57.11 34.83 -47.85
CA LYS A 10 56.84 33.59 -48.65
C LYS A 10 57.31 32.16 -48.24
N PHE A 11 56.60 31.17 -48.83
CA PHE A 11 56.83 29.71 -49.02
C PHE A 11 55.95 28.83 -48.10
N LEU A 12 55.34 27.69 -48.47
CA LEU A 12 55.31 26.80 -49.64
C LEU A 12 54.03 25.93 -49.49
N TRP A 13 53.27 25.67 -50.56
CA TRP A 13 52.16 24.70 -50.54
C TRP A 13 52.71 23.27 -50.72
N ILE A 14 52.48 22.39 -49.74
CA ILE A 14 52.58 20.94 -49.89
C ILE A 14 51.19 20.36 -49.60
N ALA A 15 50.56 19.78 -50.62
CA ALA A 15 49.33 19.02 -50.50
C ALA A 15 49.67 17.58 -50.07
N ILE A 16 49.12 17.15 -48.94
CA ILE A 16 49.11 15.74 -48.52
C ILE A 16 47.74 15.17 -48.87
N MET A 17 47.70 14.20 -49.79
CA MET A 17 46.54 13.32 -49.98
C MET A 17 46.40 12.42 -48.75
N ALA A 18 45.33 12.61 -47.98
CA ALA A 18 44.88 11.63 -47.00
C ALA A 18 43.77 10.78 -47.63
N VAL A 19 44.10 9.54 -47.99
CA VAL A 19 43.12 8.49 -48.32
C VAL A 19 42.46 8.08 -47.00
N THR A 20 41.22 8.50 -46.77
CA THR A 20 40.41 8.03 -45.64
C THR A 20 39.69 6.75 -46.03
N MET A 21 40.22 5.60 -45.58
CA MET A 21 39.48 4.34 -45.57
C MET A 21 38.35 4.44 -44.54
N PHE A 22 37.10 4.48 -45.00
CA PHE A 22 35.94 4.22 -44.16
C PHE A 22 35.88 2.71 -43.87
N ALA A 23 36.49 2.28 -42.77
CA ALA A 23 36.21 0.98 -42.19
C ALA A 23 34.81 1.03 -41.55
N TRP A 24 33.86 0.32 -42.15
CA TRP A 24 32.58 0.00 -41.52
C TRP A 24 32.86 -0.90 -40.31
N TYR A 25 32.91 -0.31 -39.12
CA TYR A 25 32.81 -1.08 -37.88
C TYR A 25 31.33 -1.43 -37.71
N GLU A 26 30.91 -2.56 -38.26
CA GLU A 26 29.73 -3.25 -37.71
C GLU A 26 30.09 -3.59 -36.27
N GLN A 27 29.58 -2.81 -35.33
CA GLN A 27 29.58 -3.16 -33.93
C GLN A 27 28.64 -4.36 -33.80
N THR A 28 29.20 -5.56 -33.98
CA THR A 28 28.53 -6.80 -33.60
C THR A 28 28.24 -6.68 -32.12
N ALA A 29 27.00 -6.31 -31.79
CA ALA A 29 26.48 -6.47 -30.45
C ALA A 29 26.62 -7.97 -30.15
N THR A 30 27.62 -8.35 -29.38
CA THR A 30 27.76 -9.72 -28.89
C THR A 30 26.43 -10.09 -28.26
N ALA A 31 25.78 -11.13 -28.79
CA ALA A 31 24.51 -11.61 -28.28
C ALA A 31 24.65 -11.79 -26.75
N GLN A 32 23.82 -11.09 -25.99
CA GLN A 32 23.90 -11.12 -24.54
C GLN A 32 23.58 -12.53 -24.07
N THR A 33 24.56 -13.22 -23.47
CA THR A 33 24.38 -14.55 -22.90
C THR A 33 23.49 -14.46 -21.65
N PRO A 34 22.49 -15.35 -21.48
CA PRO A 34 21.66 -15.36 -20.29
C PRO A 34 22.40 -15.87 -19.05
N ASP A 35 22.10 -15.29 -17.90
CA ASP A 35 22.56 -15.76 -16.59
C ASP A 35 21.75 -16.96 -16.13
N ILE A 36 20.43 -16.92 -16.35
CA ILE A 36 19.49 -17.98 -15.94
C ILE A 36 18.61 -18.36 -17.14
N ILE A 37 18.41 -19.64 -17.37
CA ILE A 37 17.35 -20.17 -18.23
C ILE A 37 16.44 -21.07 -17.39
N ILE A 38 15.16 -20.74 -17.34
CA ILE A 38 14.11 -21.61 -16.80
C ILE A 38 13.47 -22.32 -17.98
N HIS A 39 13.42 -23.65 -17.96
CA HIS A 39 12.92 -24.43 -19.09
C HIS A 39 12.10 -25.64 -18.63
N ASN A 40 11.45 -26.28 -19.60
CA ASN A 40 10.54 -27.41 -19.40
C ASN A 40 9.42 -27.03 -18.42
N GLY A 41 8.82 -25.85 -18.60
CA GLY A 41 7.73 -25.37 -17.76
C GLY A 41 6.46 -25.08 -18.55
N LYS A 42 5.35 -24.85 -17.84
CA LYS A 42 4.16 -24.20 -18.38
C LYS A 42 4.22 -22.72 -18.01
N ILE A 43 4.82 -21.90 -18.87
CA ILE A 43 5.02 -20.48 -18.59
C ILE A 43 3.78 -19.72 -19.03
N LEU A 44 3.03 -19.17 -18.08
CA LEU A 44 1.93 -18.24 -18.35
C LEU A 44 2.55 -16.85 -18.50
N THR A 45 2.59 -16.30 -19.72
CA THR A 45 3.27 -15.01 -19.95
C THR A 45 2.47 -13.84 -19.38
N VAL A 46 1.14 -13.99 -19.33
CA VAL A 46 0.18 -12.94 -18.96
C VAL A 46 0.33 -11.68 -19.83
N ASP A 47 0.82 -11.86 -21.07
CA ASP A 47 0.79 -10.81 -22.08
C ASP A 47 -0.65 -10.44 -22.47
N ALA A 48 -0.82 -9.48 -23.39
CA ALA A 48 -2.15 -9.04 -23.84
C ALA A 48 -3.05 -10.19 -24.33
N THR A 49 -2.47 -11.27 -24.85
CA THR A 49 -3.18 -12.45 -25.38
C THR A 49 -3.27 -13.63 -24.43
N PHE A 50 -2.63 -13.55 -23.25
CA PHE A 50 -2.48 -14.66 -22.30
C PHE A 50 -1.77 -15.87 -22.92
N SER A 51 -0.69 -15.63 -23.66
CA SER A 51 0.07 -16.70 -24.30
C SER A 51 0.77 -17.63 -23.29
N THR A 52 1.16 -18.80 -23.76
CA THR A 52 1.98 -19.76 -23.00
C THR A 52 3.29 -20.05 -23.70
N ALA A 53 4.35 -20.30 -22.92
CA ALA A 53 5.66 -20.69 -23.41
C ALA A 53 6.24 -21.86 -22.59
N GLU A 54 7.38 -22.38 -23.03
CA GLU A 54 8.04 -23.54 -22.39
C GLU A 54 9.32 -23.16 -21.65
N ALA A 55 10.01 -22.12 -22.13
CA ALA A 55 11.26 -21.63 -21.55
C ALA A 55 11.35 -20.09 -21.57
N LEU A 56 12.10 -19.55 -20.61
CA LEU A 56 12.46 -18.13 -20.54
C LEU A 56 13.94 -17.98 -20.14
N ALA A 57 14.60 -16.97 -20.71
CA ALA A 57 15.98 -16.61 -20.43
C ALA A 57 16.05 -15.23 -19.76
N ILE A 58 16.89 -15.10 -18.74
CA ILE A 58 17.12 -13.87 -17.97
C ILE A 58 18.59 -13.47 -18.13
N ALA A 59 18.84 -12.19 -18.38
CA ALA A 59 20.18 -11.61 -18.42
C ALA A 59 20.19 -10.27 -17.65
N GLY A 60 21.06 -10.16 -16.65
CA GLY A 60 20.99 -9.13 -15.63
C GLY A 60 19.64 -9.15 -14.92
N ASN A 61 18.95 -8.01 -14.92
CA ASN A 61 17.62 -7.89 -14.32
C ASN A 61 16.47 -7.99 -15.34
N LYS A 62 16.73 -8.40 -16.59
CA LYS A 62 15.72 -8.40 -17.67
C LYS A 62 15.51 -9.78 -18.28
N ILE A 63 14.31 -9.97 -18.80
CA ILE A 63 13.95 -11.13 -19.63
C ILE A 63 14.57 -10.93 -21.02
N LEU A 64 15.46 -11.82 -21.41
CA LEU A 64 16.14 -11.82 -22.69
C LEU A 64 15.29 -12.48 -23.80
N ALA A 65 14.63 -13.59 -23.47
CA ALA A 65 13.82 -14.36 -24.42
C ALA A 65 12.74 -15.18 -23.68
N VAL A 66 11.64 -15.45 -24.37
CA VAL A 66 10.54 -16.33 -23.94
C VAL A 66 10.09 -17.10 -25.18
N GLY A 67 9.93 -18.42 -25.09
CA GLY A 67 9.61 -19.25 -26.26
C GLY A 67 9.61 -20.75 -25.99
N THR A 68 9.90 -21.53 -27.03
CA THR A 68 10.03 -22.99 -26.93
C THR A 68 11.31 -23.37 -26.17
N ASN A 69 11.36 -24.61 -25.64
CA ASN A 69 12.57 -25.13 -25.02
C ASN A 69 13.78 -25.07 -25.96
N ALA A 70 13.60 -25.47 -27.22
CA ALA A 70 14.67 -25.51 -28.21
C ALA A 70 15.25 -24.11 -28.47
N ASP A 71 14.39 -23.12 -28.69
CA ASP A 71 14.79 -21.77 -29.08
C ASP A 71 15.52 -21.02 -27.96
N VAL A 72 15.14 -21.28 -26.71
CA VAL A 72 15.72 -20.58 -25.55
C VAL A 72 16.98 -21.31 -25.05
N LEU A 73 17.00 -22.64 -25.03
CA LEU A 73 18.17 -23.40 -24.55
C LEU A 73 19.41 -23.22 -25.42
N GLN A 74 19.26 -23.00 -26.73
CA GLN A 74 20.38 -22.69 -27.62
C GLN A 74 21.08 -21.36 -27.28
N LEU A 75 20.43 -20.48 -26.52
CA LEU A 75 21.04 -19.21 -26.06
C LEU A 75 22.03 -19.43 -24.92
N ALA A 76 22.04 -20.61 -24.29
CA ALA A 76 22.87 -20.89 -23.13
C ALA A 76 24.37 -20.79 -23.45
N GLY A 77 25.09 -19.99 -22.67
CA GLY A 77 26.55 -20.00 -22.63
C GLY A 77 27.09 -20.96 -21.56
N SER A 78 28.41 -21.02 -21.45
CA SER A 78 29.11 -21.91 -20.49
C SER A 78 28.81 -21.58 -19.02
N SER A 79 28.45 -20.34 -18.71
CA SER A 79 28.10 -19.87 -17.36
C SER A 79 26.59 -19.81 -17.09
N THR A 80 25.75 -20.12 -18.07
CA THR A 80 24.29 -20.04 -17.93
C THR A 80 23.78 -21.11 -16.97
N GLN A 81 23.08 -20.68 -15.91
CA GLN A 81 22.39 -21.58 -15.01
C GLN A 81 21.07 -22.05 -15.64
N LYS A 82 21.00 -23.33 -16.02
CA LYS A 82 19.79 -23.95 -16.58
C LYS A 82 19.00 -24.61 -15.44
N ILE A 83 17.73 -24.24 -15.30
CA ILE A 83 16.81 -24.74 -14.28
C ILE A 83 15.67 -25.47 -14.97
N ASP A 84 15.64 -26.80 -14.82
CA ASP A 84 14.57 -27.65 -15.33
C ASP A 84 13.43 -27.68 -14.32
N VAL A 85 12.29 -27.04 -14.65
CA VAL A 85 11.16 -26.96 -13.72
C VAL A 85 10.23 -28.18 -13.80
N LYS A 86 10.49 -29.15 -14.68
CA LYS A 86 9.78 -30.44 -14.78
C LYS A 86 8.27 -30.32 -14.93
N GLY A 87 7.83 -29.50 -15.88
CA GLY A 87 6.44 -29.24 -16.22
C GLY A 87 5.71 -28.29 -15.28
N ARG A 88 6.38 -27.78 -14.24
CA ARG A 88 5.77 -26.82 -13.28
C ARG A 88 5.33 -25.54 -13.97
N THR A 89 4.33 -24.90 -13.37
CA THR A 89 3.81 -23.63 -13.86
C THR A 89 4.72 -22.48 -13.46
N VAL A 90 4.95 -21.55 -14.39
CA VAL A 90 5.74 -20.33 -14.17
C VAL A 90 4.85 -19.14 -14.47
N ILE A 91 4.82 -18.16 -13.58
CA ILE A 91 4.00 -16.94 -13.69
C ILE A 91 4.86 -15.69 -13.46
N PRO A 92 4.41 -14.49 -13.87
CA PRO A 92 5.02 -13.25 -13.41
C PRO A 92 4.95 -13.15 -11.88
N GLY A 93 5.92 -12.46 -11.29
CA GLY A 93 5.87 -12.12 -9.87
C GLY A 93 4.59 -11.39 -9.49
N LEU A 94 4.02 -11.76 -8.33
CA LEU A 94 2.78 -11.17 -7.87
C LEU A 94 2.99 -9.72 -7.43
N ILE A 95 1.99 -8.89 -7.73
CA ILE A 95 1.95 -7.47 -7.41
C ILE A 95 0.75 -7.21 -6.51
N ASN A 96 1.02 -6.77 -5.29
CA ASN A 96 0.00 -6.34 -4.35
C ASN A 96 -0.14 -4.81 -4.40
N THR A 97 -1.27 -4.28 -4.87
CA THR A 97 -1.44 -2.84 -5.07
C THR A 97 -1.73 -2.05 -3.79
N HIS A 98 -2.07 -2.74 -2.69
CA HIS A 98 -2.21 -2.12 -1.37
C HIS A 98 -1.94 -3.12 -0.23
N GLN A 99 -0.87 -2.87 0.52
CA GLN A 99 -0.60 -3.55 1.79
C GLN A 99 0.18 -2.65 2.72
N HIS A 100 -0.17 -2.63 4.00
CA HIS A 100 0.60 -1.95 5.04
C HIS A 100 1.82 -2.77 5.48
N ILE A 101 2.70 -3.09 4.52
CA ILE A 101 3.86 -3.96 4.71
C ILE A 101 4.72 -3.56 5.93
N HIS A 102 4.87 -2.26 6.18
CA HIS A 102 5.60 -1.73 7.32
C HIS A 102 4.94 -2.09 8.66
N ASN A 103 3.65 -1.84 8.80
CA ASN A 103 2.90 -2.18 10.01
C ASN A 103 2.89 -3.69 10.26
N TYR A 104 2.76 -4.50 9.20
CA TYR A 104 2.79 -5.95 9.33
C TYR A 104 4.18 -6.47 9.69
N ALA A 105 5.25 -5.93 9.10
CA ALA A 105 6.61 -6.28 9.50
C ALA A 105 6.86 -5.94 10.98
N GLU A 106 6.48 -4.74 11.42
CA GLU A 106 6.62 -4.27 12.80
C GLU A 106 5.82 -5.12 13.79
N GLY A 107 4.58 -5.48 13.45
CA GLY A 107 3.75 -6.37 14.26
C GLY A 107 4.25 -7.81 14.31
N ALA A 108 4.68 -8.34 13.17
CA ALA A 108 5.11 -9.74 13.02
C ALA A 108 6.48 -10.00 13.66
N TYR A 109 7.46 -9.13 13.39
CA TYR A 109 8.87 -9.33 13.77
C TYR A 109 9.42 -8.28 14.75
N GLY A 110 8.74 -7.13 14.91
CA GLY A 110 9.24 -6.00 15.70
C GLY A 110 8.95 -6.07 17.20
N SER A 111 8.11 -7.00 17.67
CA SER A 111 7.67 -7.01 19.08
C SER A 111 8.82 -7.16 20.09
N ASN A 112 9.97 -7.68 19.67
CA ASN A 112 11.16 -7.86 20.51
C ASN A 112 12.00 -6.59 20.67
N LEU A 113 11.76 -5.53 19.86
CA LEU A 113 12.52 -4.27 19.95
C LEU A 113 12.17 -3.47 21.21
N GLY A 114 10.98 -3.69 21.77
CA GLY A 114 10.49 -3.00 22.96
C GLY A 114 10.05 -1.54 22.70
N PRO A 115 9.23 -0.96 23.58
CA PRO A 115 8.65 0.39 23.40
C PRO A 115 9.66 1.52 23.21
N GLU A 116 10.84 1.45 23.82
CA GLU A 116 11.85 2.52 23.73
C GLU A 116 12.46 2.65 22.33
N LYS A 117 12.63 1.52 21.62
CA LYS A 117 13.07 1.49 20.23
C LYS A 117 11.90 1.73 19.28
N MET A 118 10.74 1.14 19.58
CA MET A 118 9.54 1.30 18.78
C MET A 118 8.95 2.71 18.88
N LYS A 119 9.32 3.50 19.89
CA LYS A 119 8.79 4.85 20.18
C LYS A 119 7.27 4.90 20.35
N VAL A 120 6.68 3.75 20.69
CA VAL A 120 5.25 3.55 20.86
C VAL A 120 5.03 2.81 22.17
N PHE A 121 4.23 3.41 23.07
CA PHE A 121 4.00 2.89 24.42
C PHE A 121 2.60 2.29 24.53
N PRO A 122 2.46 0.96 24.64
CA PRO A 122 1.15 0.31 24.59
C PRO A 122 0.37 0.42 25.88
N LEU A 123 -0.92 0.72 25.73
CA LEU A 123 -1.95 0.53 26.74
C LEU A 123 -2.72 -0.75 26.42
N ASP A 124 -2.91 -1.58 27.45
CA ASP A 124 -3.67 -2.83 27.36
C ASP A 124 -5.13 -2.54 27.70
N TRP A 125 -6.00 -2.68 26.70
CA TRP A 125 -7.43 -2.43 26.85
C TRP A 125 -8.21 -3.64 27.34
N LYS A 126 -7.54 -4.79 27.52
CA LYS A 126 -8.18 -6.00 27.99
C LYS A 126 -8.63 -5.85 29.44
N GLY A 127 -9.95 -5.76 29.63
CA GLY A 127 -10.55 -5.64 30.95
C GLY A 127 -10.54 -4.23 31.53
N VAL A 128 -10.27 -3.19 30.72
CA VAL A 128 -10.52 -1.79 31.09
C VAL A 128 -12.01 -1.59 31.31
N LYS A 129 -12.39 -1.05 32.48
CA LYS A 129 -13.80 -0.79 32.87
C LYS A 129 -14.05 0.66 33.27
N SER A 130 -12.98 1.45 33.41
CA SER A 130 -13.05 2.83 33.86
C SER A 130 -11.93 3.67 33.26
N LYS A 131 -12.10 5.00 33.30
CA LYS A 131 -11.01 5.92 32.93
C LYS A 131 -9.79 5.77 33.84
N ASP A 132 -9.98 5.40 35.11
CA ASP A 132 -8.89 5.30 36.09
C ASP A 132 -7.96 4.12 35.73
N ASP A 133 -8.50 3.03 35.16
CA ASP A 133 -7.68 1.93 34.64
C ASP A 133 -6.70 2.44 33.57
N VAL A 134 -7.17 3.29 32.65
CA VAL A 134 -6.35 3.88 31.58
C VAL A 134 -5.33 4.86 32.16
N LEU A 135 -5.76 5.77 33.03
CA LEU A 135 -4.88 6.77 33.65
C LEU A 135 -3.80 6.13 34.52
N ASN A 136 -4.11 5.02 35.20
CA ASN A 136 -3.14 4.24 35.99
C ASN A 136 -2.08 3.58 35.10
N GLN A 137 -2.46 3.02 33.95
CA GLN A 137 -1.50 2.47 32.98
C GLN A 137 -0.57 3.55 32.41
N ILE A 138 -1.12 4.73 32.09
CA ILE A 138 -0.33 5.88 31.63
C ILE A 138 0.66 6.29 32.73
N ARG A 139 0.21 6.47 33.98
CA ARG A 139 1.09 6.81 35.11
C ARG A 139 2.21 5.79 35.29
N GLY A 140 1.87 4.50 35.27
CA GLY A 140 2.87 3.43 35.38
C GLY A 140 3.89 3.46 34.24
N SER A 141 3.47 3.79 33.02
CA SER A 141 4.39 3.99 31.89
C SER A 141 5.30 5.20 32.08
N MET A 142 4.76 6.34 32.54
CA MET A 142 5.56 7.53 32.84
C MET A 142 6.62 7.26 33.91
N GLU A 143 6.28 6.53 34.97
CA GLU A 143 7.20 6.12 36.05
C GLU A 143 8.25 5.13 35.58
N LYS A 144 7.85 4.15 34.77
CA LYS A 144 8.73 3.10 34.24
C LYS A 144 9.79 3.66 33.29
N TYR A 145 9.38 4.49 32.33
CA TYR A 145 10.26 4.95 31.25
C TYR A 145 10.94 6.29 31.54
N LYS A 146 10.49 7.04 32.56
CA LYS A 146 11.13 8.27 33.05
C LYS A 146 11.43 9.28 31.92
N PHE A 147 10.42 9.56 31.09
CA PHE A 147 10.49 10.55 30.02
C PHE A 147 10.99 11.90 30.52
N LYS A 148 11.76 12.61 29.69
CA LYS A 148 12.26 13.94 30.06
C LYS A 148 11.10 14.95 30.00
N PRO A 149 11.02 15.95 30.89
CA PRO A 149 10.03 17.02 30.76
C PRO A 149 10.08 17.68 29.38
N GLY A 150 8.91 17.88 28.77
CA GLY A 150 8.73 18.42 27.42
C GLY A 150 8.91 17.40 26.28
N GLU A 151 9.35 16.18 26.57
CA GLU A 151 9.42 15.11 25.57
C GLU A 151 8.01 14.67 25.14
N TRP A 152 7.78 14.59 23.83
CA TRP A 152 6.54 14.05 23.27
C TRP A 152 6.41 12.56 23.53
N VAL A 153 5.29 12.15 24.12
CA VAL A 153 4.99 10.75 24.42
C VAL A 153 3.77 10.29 23.64
N TYR A 154 3.90 9.15 22.99
CA TYR A 154 2.85 8.53 22.19
C TYR A 154 2.39 7.22 22.81
N PHE A 155 1.11 7.16 23.17
CA PHE A 155 0.47 5.93 23.63
C PHE A 155 -0.38 5.34 22.52
N ASN A 156 -0.26 4.03 22.28
CA ASN A 156 -1.17 3.32 21.39
C ASN A 156 -2.12 2.40 22.16
N ASN A 157 -3.31 2.20 21.59
CA ASN A 157 -4.33 1.33 22.15
C ASN A 157 -4.20 -0.06 21.53
N ILE A 158 -3.66 -1.01 22.29
CA ILE A 158 -3.65 -2.41 21.87
C ILE A 158 -4.87 -3.11 22.47
N ASP A 159 -5.49 -4.00 21.68
CA ASP A 159 -6.62 -4.84 22.10
C ASP A 159 -7.91 -4.07 22.46
N ALA A 160 -8.06 -2.82 22.00
CA ALA A 160 -9.32 -2.09 22.10
C ALA A 160 -10.39 -2.81 21.25
N ASP A 161 -11.39 -3.37 21.92
CA ASP A 161 -12.40 -4.25 21.30
C ASP A 161 -13.49 -3.49 20.53
N GLY A 162 -13.49 -2.16 20.60
CA GLY A 162 -14.52 -1.32 20.00
C GLY A 162 -15.91 -1.54 20.60
N SER A 163 -16.03 -2.13 21.78
CA SER A 163 -17.29 -2.26 22.50
C SER A 163 -17.86 -0.90 22.86
N ALA A 164 -19.17 -0.84 23.12
CA ALA A 164 -19.82 0.39 23.55
C ALA A 164 -19.18 0.96 24.85
N GLU A 165 -18.67 0.10 25.73
CA GLU A 165 -17.97 0.50 26.96
C GLU A 165 -16.61 1.15 26.65
N THR A 166 -15.77 0.49 25.85
CA THR A 166 -14.48 1.03 25.40
C THR A 166 -14.66 2.36 24.67
N ILE A 167 -15.63 2.44 23.75
CA ILE A 167 -15.96 3.67 23.02
C ILE A 167 -16.39 4.77 24.00
N LYS A 168 -17.25 4.46 24.97
CA LYS A 168 -17.66 5.45 25.97
C LYS A 168 -16.48 5.96 26.80
N ILE A 169 -15.56 5.09 27.22
CA ILE A 169 -14.39 5.51 27.99
C ILE A 169 -13.50 6.44 27.17
N LEU A 170 -13.16 6.02 25.94
CA LEU A 170 -12.29 6.79 25.05
C LEU A 170 -12.89 8.13 24.66
N TYR A 171 -14.16 8.13 24.22
CA TYR A 171 -14.77 9.28 23.57
C TYR A 171 -15.62 10.13 24.51
N ASP A 172 -16.31 9.53 25.49
CA ASP A 172 -17.23 10.26 26.38
C ASP A 172 -16.64 10.66 27.73
N ILE A 173 -15.64 9.93 28.22
CA ILE A 173 -15.15 10.06 29.59
C ILE A 173 -13.75 10.65 29.64
N LEU A 174 -12.83 10.19 28.79
CA LEU A 174 -11.48 10.74 28.70
C LEU A 174 -11.49 12.07 27.95
N ASP A 175 -10.64 12.98 28.40
CA ASP A 175 -10.39 14.26 27.74
C ASP A 175 -8.95 14.72 28.03
N ARG A 176 -8.56 15.83 27.42
CA ARG A 176 -7.21 16.41 27.56
C ARG A 176 -6.84 16.75 28.99
N TRP A 177 -7.81 17.09 29.84
CA TRP A 177 -7.59 17.49 31.22
C TRP A 177 -7.40 16.26 32.11
N GLU A 178 -8.15 15.18 31.87
CA GLU A 178 -7.92 13.88 32.52
C GLU A 178 -6.52 13.34 32.20
N LEU A 179 -6.09 13.40 30.93
CA LEU A 179 -4.72 13.00 30.57
C LEU A 179 -3.67 13.88 31.26
N ALA A 180 -3.89 15.20 31.34
CA ALA A 180 -2.95 16.13 31.96
C ALA A 180 -2.69 15.85 33.45
N LYS A 181 -3.66 15.26 34.18
CA LYS A 181 -3.48 14.88 35.60
C LYS A 181 -2.35 13.88 35.82
N VAL A 182 -2.10 13.01 34.84
CA VAL A 182 -1.06 11.96 34.91
C VAL A 182 0.15 12.25 34.01
N THR A 183 0.10 13.30 33.21
CA THR A 183 1.16 13.70 32.27
C THR A 183 1.46 15.21 32.30
N PRO A 184 1.58 15.85 33.48
CA PRO A 184 1.58 17.32 33.59
C PRO A 184 2.80 17.99 32.94
N ASN A 185 3.89 17.24 32.73
CA ASN A 185 5.18 17.79 32.28
C ASN A 185 5.52 17.39 30.84
N ASN A 186 4.65 16.66 30.13
CA ASN A 186 4.94 16.10 28.83
C ASN A 186 3.76 16.33 27.89
N PRO A 187 3.98 16.75 26.63
CA PRO A 187 2.93 16.70 25.63
C PRO A 187 2.66 15.24 25.26
N VAL A 188 1.38 14.84 25.32
CA VAL A 188 0.95 13.45 25.09
C VAL A 188 -0.08 13.37 23.99
N ALA A 189 0.09 12.36 23.14
CA ALA A 189 -0.90 11.92 22.17
C ALA A 189 -1.26 10.45 22.45
N LEU A 190 -2.55 10.20 22.65
CA LEU A 190 -3.13 8.86 22.74
C LEU A 190 -3.78 8.54 21.39
N ASP A 191 -3.30 7.51 20.71
CA ASP A 191 -4.03 6.92 19.57
C ASP A 191 -5.42 6.53 20.04
N ILE A 192 -6.45 6.92 19.30
CA ILE A 192 -7.81 6.49 19.61
C ILE A 192 -8.27 5.34 18.71
N ALA A 193 -7.53 5.01 17.64
CA ALA A 193 -7.61 3.89 16.69
C ALA A 193 -8.98 3.55 16.06
N ILE A 194 -10.07 3.66 16.81
CA ILE A 194 -11.43 3.29 16.48
C ILE A 194 -12.38 4.35 17.06
N PRO A 195 -13.11 5.12 16.23
CA PRO A 195 -13.41 4.70 14.87
C PRO A 195 -12.50 5.28 13.80
N ASP A 196 -11.70 6.30 14.09
CA ASP A 196 -10.89 6.99 13.10
C ASP A 196 -9.45 6.47 13.12
N PHE A 197 -9.06 5.77 12.06
CA PHE A 197 -7.66 5.46 11.84
C PHE A 197 -6.89 6.78 11.71
N ASN A 198 -5.94 7.00 12.63
CA ASN A 198 -5.16 8.24 12.77
C ASN A 198 -5.92 9.41 13.45
N GLY A 199 -6.92 9.12 14.30
CA GLY A 199 -7.38 10.08 15.31
C GLY A 199 -6.48 10.07 16.55
N TYR A 200 -6.43 11.19 17.30
CA TYR A 200 -5.68 11.28 18.55
C TYR A 200 -6.47 12.01 19.64
N LEU A 201 -6.33 11.55 20.89
CA LEU A 201 -6.67 12.33 22.08
C LEU A 201 -5.39 12.95 22.65
N LEU A 202 -5.33 14.28 22.64
CA LEU A 202 -4.19 15.05 23.14
C LEU A 202 -4.41 15.49 24.58
N ASN A 203 -3.34 15.54 25.38
CA ASN A 203 -3.40 16.24 26.67
C ASN A 203 -3.32 17.78 26.50
N ASP A 204 -3.55 18.52 27.58
CA ASP A 204 -3.61 19.99 27.54
C ASP A 204 -2.32 20.63 26.97
N MET A 205 -1.14 20.12 27.36
CA MET A 205 0.15 20.61 26.85
C MET A 205 0.31 20.40 25.35
N ALA A 206 0.02 19.19 24.85
CA ALA A 206 0.06 18.88 23.42
C ALA A 206 -0.93 19.74 22.63
N MET A 207 -2.15 19.89 23.14
CA MET A 207 -3.19 20.69 22.50
C MET A 207 -2.78 22.16 22.40
N ASN A 208 -2.19 22.73 23.46
CA ASN A 208 -1.70 24.11 23.46
C ASN A 208 -0.60 24.35 22.42
N ILE A 209 0.36 23.42 22.28
CA ILE A 209 1.43 23.52 21.26
C ILE A 209 0.87 23.54 19.85
N ILE A 210 -0.06 22.64 19.56
CA ILE A 210 -0.68 22.49 18.24
C ILE A 210 -1.55 23.68 17.92
N TRP A 211 -2.38 24.11 18.86
CA TRP A 211 -3.31 25.23 18.67
C TRP A 211 -2.55 26.54 18.46
N ALA A 212 -1.47 26.78 19.22
CA ALA A 212 -0.66 27.99 19.08
C ALA A 212 -0.08 28.17 17.66
N LYS A 213 0.26 27.07 16.98
CA LYS A 213 0.84 27.10 15.63
C LYS A 213 -0.19 27.03 14.52
N HIS A 214 -1.29 26.30 14.74
CA HIS A 214 -2.17 25.84 13.65
C HIS A 214 -3.65 26.20 13.85
N SER A 215 -3.98 27.10 14.79
CA SER A 215 -5.40 27.38 15.11
C SER A 215 -6.24 27.84 13.91
N ASP A 216 -5.69 28.59 12.96
CA ASP A 216 -6.43 29.02 11.77
C ASP A 216 -6.80 27.83 10.88
N PHE A 217 -5.84 26.92 10.65
CA PHE A 217 -6.09 25.67 9.94
C PHE A 217 -7.11 24.81 10.67
N ILE A 218 -6.98 24.65 11.99
CA ILE A 218 -7.86 23.81 12.79
C ILE A 218 -9.28 24.38 12.82
N LYS A 219 -9.46 25.69 12.97
CA LYS A 219 -10.79 26.33 12.95
C LYS A 219 -11.45 26.22 11.58
N LYS A 220 -10.67 26.28 10.50
CA LYS A 220 -11.21 26.18 9.13
C LYS A 220 -11.52 24.74 8.73
N TYR A 221 -10.60 23.82 8.99
CA TYR A 221 -10.56 22.47 8.43
C TYR A 221 -10.47 21.34 9.46
N GLY A 222 -10.07 21.66 10.69
CA GLY A 222 -9.76 20.68 11.70
C GLY A 222 -11.02 20.02 12.22
N ARG A 223 -11.11 18.71 12.06
CA ARG A 223 -12.13 17.91 12.75
C ARG A 223 -11.67 17.70 14.18
N PHE A 224 -12.33 18.35 15.13
CA PHE A 224 -12.03 18.25 16.56
C PHE A 224 -13.30 18.32 17.40
N TRP A 225 -13.20 17.81 18.62
CA TRP A 225 -14.33 17.73 19.53
C TRP A 225 -14.24 18.80 20.62
N ILE A 226 -15.40 19.20 21.13
CA ILE A 226 -15.61 20.23 22.14
C ILE A 226 -16.41 19.69 23.31
N ASN A 227 -16.11 20.22 24.49
CA ASN A 227 -16.91 19.96 25.68
C ASN A 227 -18.20 20.81 25.70
N LYS A 228 -19.02 20.66 26.75
CA LYS A 228 -20.27 21.43 26.93
C LYS A 228 -20.09 22.95 26.98
N ALA A 229 -18.89 23.44 27.27
CA ALA A 229 -18.55 24.86 27.28
C ALA A 229 -18.01 25.36 25.91
N GLY A 230 -17.95 24.49 24.90
CA GLY A 230 -17.44 24.82 23.57
C GLY A 230 -15.90 24.83 23.47
N LEU A 231 -15.19 24.33 24.48
CA LEU A 231 -13.72 24.28 24.47
C LEU A 231 -13.22 22.98 23.84
N PRO A 232 -12.15 23.00 23.01
CA PRO A 232 -11.56 21.79 22.44
C PRO A 232 -11.14 20.81 23.53
N ASP A 233 -11.68 19.59 23.51
CA ASP A 233 -11.49 18.61 24.58
C ASP A 233 -10.27 17.68 24.39
N GLY A 234 -9.56 17.83 23.26
CA GLY A 234 -8.36 17.08 22.93
C GLY A 234 -8.54 16.02 21.85
N HIS A 235 -9.76 15.63 21.49
CA HIS A 235 -9.98 14.70 20.37
C HIS A 235 -9.82 15.41 19.03
N LEU A 236 -8.90 14.91 18.23
CA LEU A 236 -8.65 15.33 16.85
C LEU A 236 -8.87 14.15 15.90
N GLU A 237 -9.52 14.45 14.78
CA GLU A 237 -9.67 13.58 13.60
C GLU A 237 -8.91 14.21 12.41
N PRO A 238 -8.52 13.44 11.38
CA PRO A 238 -7.93 14.01 10.17
C PRO A 238 -8.87 15.05 9.52
N PRO A 239 -8.34 16.19 9.05
CA PRO A 239 -6.91 16.47 8.88
C PRO A 239 -6.20 17.01 10.13
N ALA A 240 -6.90 17.48 11.18
CA ALA A 240 -6.26 18.10 12.35
C ALA A 240 -5.30 17.14 13.07
N ALA A 241 -5.71 15.88 13.21
CA ALA A 241 -4.87 14.85 13.83
C ALA A 241 -3.53 14.66 13.12
N ARG A 242 -3.44 14.95 11.81
CA ARG A 242 -2.20 14.78 11.03
C ARG A 242 -1.13 15.83 11.32
N LEU A 243 -1.52 16.97 11.91
CA LEU A 243 -0.57 17.97 12.41
C LEU A 243 0.33 17.41 13.52
N MET A 244 -0.07 16.30 14.15
CA MET A 244 0.70 15.62 15.20
C MET A 244 1.88 14.83 14.67
N LEU A 245 1.83 14.36 13.42
CA LEU A 245 2.84 13.42 12.88
C LEU A 245 4.25 14.01 12.92
N GLN A 246 4.40 15.33 12.77
CA GLN A 246 5.69 16.02 12.86
C GLN A 246 6.32 16.01 14.27
N TYR A 247 5.55 15.66 15.31
CA TYR A 247 6.00 15.58 16.70
C TYR A 247 6.20 14.15 17.19
N LEU A 248 5.70 13.16 16.45
CA LEU A 248 5.88 11.76 16.80
C LEU A 248 7.35 11.36 16.60
N GLN A 249 7.87 10.61 17.56
CA GLN A 249 9.16 9.96 17.41
C GLN A 249 8.94 8.63 16.68
N TYR A 250 9.84 8.30 15.76
CA TYR A 250 9.81 7.05 15.01
C TYR A 250 11.04 6.21 15.30
N PRO A 251 10.96 4.87 15.14
CA PRO A 251 12.11 3.99 15.28
C PRO A 251 13.23 4.36 14.31
N ALA A 252 14.48 4.12 14.71
CA ALA A 252 15.60 4.29 13.80
C ALA A 252 15.54 3.26 12.67
N ALA A 253 15.87 3.69 11.44
CA ALA A 253 15.85 2.80 10.28
C ALA A 253 16.74 1.56 10.46
N ALA A 254 17.86 1.71 11.19
CA ALA A 254 18.77 0.61 11.49
C ALA A 254 18.16 -0.47 12.41
N ASP A 255 17.27 -0.09 13.33
CA ASP A 255 16.57 -1.04 14.21
C ASP A 255 15.46 -1.79 13.44
N LEU A 256 14.80 -1.13 12.49
CA LEU A 256 13.74 -1.73 11.69
C LEU A 256 14.21 -2.51 10.46
N ALA A 257 15.43 -2.26 9.94
CA ALA A 257 15.92 -2.93 8.75
C ALA A 257 15.90 -4.48 8.86
N PRO A 258 16.35 -5.11 9.97
CA PRO A 258 16.23 -6.56 10.13
C PRO A 258 14.78 -7.04 10.18
N VAL A 259 13.89 -6.26 10.82
CA VAL A 259 12.45 -6.55 10.95
C VAL A 259 11.78 -6.58 9.57
N TYR A 260 12.02 -5.55 8.75
CA TYR A 260 11.46 -5.45 7.41
C TYR A 260 12.04 -6.52 6.49
N LYS A 261 13.34 -6.81 6.60
CA LYS A 261 13.99 -7.86 5.83
C LYS A 261 13.36 -9.23 6.07
N SER A 262 13.11 -9.61 7.33
CA SER A 262 12.43 -10.88 7.64
C SER A 262 11.04 -10.97 7.01
N TYR A 263 10.28 -9.87 7.01
CA TYR A 263 8.97 -9.86 6.38
C TYR A 263 9.06 -9.91 4.85
N ILE A 264 10.03 -9.20 4.24
CA ILE A 264 10.32 -9.27 2.80
C ILE A 264 10.67 -10.70 2.35
N GLU A 265 11.44 -11.46 3.14
CA GLU A 265 11.72 -12.87 2.87
C GLU A 265 10.43 -13.70 2.84
N GLU A 266 9.49 -13.44 3.74
CA GLU A 266 8.18 -14.10 3.77
C GLU A 266 7.34 -13.74 2.54
N GLN A 267 7.32 -12.47 2.13
CA GLN A 267 6.63 -12.02 0.91
C GLN A 267 7.22 -12.72 -0.34
N ALA A 268 8.54 -12.86 -0.41
CA ALA A 268 9.21 -13.58 -1.50
C ALA A 268 8.82 -15.07 -1.52
N ALA A 269 8.67 -15.71 -0.37
CA ALA A 269 8.14 -17.08 -0.27
C ALA A 269 6.66 -17.20 -0.67
N GLY A 270 5.90 -16.11 -0.58
CA GLY A 270 4.56 -15.94 -1.13
C GLY A 270 4.51 -15.71 -2.64
N GLY A 271 5.65 -15.50 -3.31
CA GLY A 271 5.72 -15.17 -4.73
C GLY A 271 5.48 -13.69 -5.03
N ILE A 272 5.45 -12.85 -3.99
CA ILE A 272 5.23 -11.41 -4.10
C ILE A 272 6.57 -10.73 -4.42
N THR A 273 6.58 -9.96 -5.49
CA THR A 273 7.78 -9.25 -5.98
C THR A 273 7.62 -7.74 -5.94
N THR A 274 6.38 -7.25 -5.90
CA THR A 274 6.06 -5.82 -5.80
C THR A 274 4.94 -5.60 -4.81
N VAL A 275 5.12 -4.62 -3.92
CA VAL A 275 4.06 -4.09 -3.06
C VAL A 275 3.94 -2.60 -3.31
N SER A 276 2.72 -2.12 -3.51
CA SER A 276 2.39 -0.72 -3.38
C SER A 276 1.70 -0.45 -2.05
N THR A 277 2.06 0.67 -1.43
CA THR A 277 1.65 0.97 -0.06
C THR A 277 1.59 2.46 0.17
N ARG A 278 0.72 2.90 1.08
CA ARG A 278 0.86 4.20 1.73
C ARG A 278 2.09 4.14 2.63
N LEU A 279 3.14 4.86 2.26
CA LEU A 279 4.45 4.73 2.87
C LEU A 279 4.78 5.99 3.69
N PRO A 280 4.86 5.89 5.03
CA PRO A 280 5.32 6.99 5.86
C PRO A 280 6.83 7.20 5.72
N ALA A 281 7.30 8.40 6.03
CA ALA A 281 8.68 8.82 5.79
C ALA A 281 9.72 7.98 6.56
N TYR A 282 9.42 7.61 7.82
CA TYR A 282 10.33 6.79 8.62
C TYR A 282 10.49 5.38 8.02
N SER A 283 9.40 4.80 7.52
CA SER A 283 9.39 3.48 6.89
C SER A 283 10.10 3.52 5.54
N LYS A 284 9.91 4.59 4.76
CA LYS A 284 10.68 4.85 3.54
C LYS A 284 12.18 4.83 3.81
N ALA A 285 12.65 5.42 4.92
CA ALA A 285 14.07 5.41 5.29
C ALA A 285 14.60 3.98 5.56
N VAL A 286 13.76 3.06 6.04
CA VAL A 286 14.12 1.64 6.20
C VAL A 286 14.34 0.98 4.84
N PHE A 287 13.41 1.17 3.90
CA PHE A 287 13.53 0.63 2.55
C PHE A 287 14.71 1.26 1.79
N ASP A 288 14.96 2.56 1.94
CA ASP A 288 16.14 3.22 1.39
C ASP A 288 17.44 2.62 1.95
N LEU A 289 17.49 2.31 3.25
CA LEU A 289 18.64 1.67 3.89
C LEU A 289 18.87 0.23 3.41
N LEU A 290 17.80 -0.56 3.27
CA LEU A 290 17.88 -1.91 2.68
C LEU A 290 18.35 -1.84 1.22
N ARG A 291 17.82 -0.88 0.45
CA ARG A 291 18.21 -0.63 -0.94
C ARG A 291 19.68 -0.24 -1.04
N SER A 292 20.17 0.67 -0.20
CA SER A 292 21.57 1.11 -0.21
C SER A 292 22.57 0.00 0.15
N ARG A 293 22.10 -1.05 0.84
CA ARG A 293 22.90 -2.25 1.17
C ARG A 293 22.76 -3.38 0.14
N GLY A 294 21.93 -3.21 -0.90
CA GLY A 294 21.60 -4.27 -1.86
C GLY A 294 20.71 -5.39 -1.27
N GLU A 295 20.13 -5.16 -0.09
CA GLU A 295 19.31 -6.12 0.67
C GLU A 295 17.81 -6.01 0.37
N LEU A 296 17.38 -4.95 -0.34
CA LEU A 296 16.00 -4.84 -0.80
C LEU A 296 15.77 -5.79 -1.99
N THR A 297 14.91 -6.80 -1.78
CA THR A 297 14.54 -7.81 -2.78
C THR A 297 13.08 -7.68 -3.25
N LEU A 298 12.31 -6.80 -2.63
CA LEU A 298 10.92 -6.49 -2.95
C LEU A 298 10.84 -5.09 -3.53
N ARG A 299 10.14 -4.93 -4.66
CA ARG A 299 9.89 -3.63 -5.27
C ARG A 299 8.82 -2.87 -4.49
N ILE A 300 9.03 -1.57 -4.28
CA ILE A 300 8.13 -0.71 -3.50
C ILE A 300 7.56 0.42 -4.35
N GLY A 301 6.26 0.35 -4.62
CA GLY A 301 5.47 1.46 -5.16
C GLY A 301 4.95 2.35 -4.03
N ALA A 302 5.64 3.45 -3.75
CA ALA A 302 5.37 4.31 -2.59
C ALA A 302 4.27 5.36 -2.88
N GLY A 303 3.13 5.23 -2.23
CA GLY A 303 2.15 6.31 -2.06
C GLY A 303 2.56 7.18 -0.88
N LEU A 304 2.90 8.45 -1.10
CA LEU A 304 3.40 9.32 -0.02
C LEU A 304 2.26 9.65 0.96
N GLN A 305 2.35 9.15 2.19
CA GLN A 305 1.26 9.18 3.18
C GLN A 305 1.24 10.45 4.06
N ASP A 306 2.40 10.95 4.46
CA ASP A 306 2.51 11.92 5.58
C ASP A 306 2.24 13.38 5.18
N ILE A 307 1.72 13.58 3.97
CA ILE A 307 1.51 14.91 3.38
C ILE A 307 0.12 15.47 3.68
N PHE A 308 -0.90 14.62 3.85
CA PHE A 308 -2.27 15.07 4.00
C PHE A 308 -2.48 15.74 5.37
N GLY A 309 -2.85 17.03 5.38
CA GLY A 309 -2.97 17.81 6.61
C GLY A 309 -1.63 18.13 7.28
N ASN A 310 -0.50 17.82 6.64
CA ASN A 310 0.85 18.04 7.14
C ASN A 310 1.78 18.48 5.98
N LEU A 311 1.23 19.31 5.08
CA LEU A 311 2.01 19.92 4.01
C LEU A 311 3.02 20.92 4.61
N PRO A 312 4.22 21.06 4.02
CA PRO A 312 5.17 22.09 4.44
C PRO A 312 4.60 23.51 4.38
N GLU A 313 3.61 23.73 3.51
CA GLU A 313 2.80 24.94 3.42
C GLU A 313 1.33 24.52 3.49
N LEU A 314 0.59 25.04 4.47
CA LEU A 314 -0.81 24.65 4.73
C LEU A 314 -1.80 25.22 3.70
N GLU A 315 -1.34 26.11 2.83
CA GLU A 315 -2.06 26.45 1.60
C GLU A 315 -1.98 25.25 0.65
N ILE A 316 -3.14 24.65 0.36
CA ILE A 316 -3.25 23.32 -0.24
C ILE A 316 -2.60 23.28 -1.62
N GLU A 317 -2.88 24.26 -2.49
CA GLU A 317 -2.40 24.24 -3.88
C GLU A 317 -0.88 24.40 -3.92
N LYS A 318 -0.31 25.38 -3.22
CA LYS A 318 1.15 25.57 -3.13
C LYS A 318 1.86 24.40 -2.47
N GLY A 319 1.28 23.81 -1.44
CA GLY A 319 1.84 22.63 -0.78
C GLY A 319 1.90 21.43 -1.74
N LEU A 320 0.83 21.21 -2.51
CA LEU A 320 0.76 20.13 -3.51
C LEU A 320 1.62 20.39 -4.75
N GLN A 321 1.85 21.65 -5.14
CA GLN A 321 2.67 22.00 -6.30
C GLN A 321 4.08 21.39 -6.24
N ARG A 322 4.63 21.21 -5.03
CA ARG A 322 5.95 20.57 -4.81
C ARG A 322 5.99 19.10 -5.23
N TYR A 323 4.83 18.48 -5.38
CA TYR A 323 4.65 17.09 -5.74
C TYR A 323 4.04 16.91 -7.15
N SER A 324 3.89 17.99 -7.91
CA SER A 324 3.47 17.92 -9.31
C SER A 324 4.46 17.06 -10.10
N GLY A 325 3.96 16.03 -10.80
CA GLY A 325 4.77 15.20 -11.69
C GLY A 325 5.74 14.22 -11.01
N VAL A 326 5.65 14.01 -9.69
CA VAL A 326 6.52 13.03 -8.99
C VAL A 326 6.06 11.59 -9.20
N ALA A 327 4.81 11.35 -9.57
CA ALA A 327 4.30 10.01 -9.83
C ALA A 327 5.08 9.35 -10.98
N GLY A 328 5.50 8.11 -10.78
CA GLY A 328 6.34 7.33 -11.68
C GLY A 328 7.84 7.53 -11.48
N THR A 329 8.28 8.59 -10.79
CA THR A 329 9.70 8.89 -10.55
C THR A 329 10.33 7.95 -9.51
N GLY A 330 11.60 7.62 -9.68
CA GLY A 330 12.33 6.64 -8.88
C GLY A 330 13.16 5.72 -9.78
N ASP A 331 13.51 4.56 -9.26
CA ASP A 331 14.22 3.51 -10.01
C ASP A 331 13.34 2.27 -10.18
N ASP A 332 13.97 1.15 -10.57
CA ASP A 332 13.28 -0.12 -10.79
C ASP A 332 12.87 -0.79 -9.46
N MET A 333 13.54 -0.49 -8.33
CA MET A 333 13.24 -1.09 -7.03
C MET A 333 12.30 -0.24 -6.18
N MET A 334 12.36 1.09 -6.31
CA MET A 334 11.51 1.98 -5.53
C MET A 334 11.14 3.24 -6.32
N TRP A 335 9.85 3.54 -6.37
CA TRP A 335 9.32 4.71 -7.05
C TRP A 335 8.07 5.25 -6.38
N VAL A 336 7.71 6.49 -6.70
CA VAL A 336 6.48 7.11 -6.20
C VAL A 336 5.32 6.70 -7.09
N THR A 337 4.28 6.10 -6.53
CA THR A 337 3.05 5.78 -7.26
C THR A 337 2.05 6.92 -7.18
N SER A 338 1.95 7.58 -6.04
CA SER A 338 0.89 8.54 -5.77
C SER A 338 1.18 9.41 -4.55
N LEU A 339 0.30 10.37 -4.34
CA LEU A 339 0.13 11.04 -3.07
C LEU A 339 -1.13 10.42 -2.46
N GLY A 340 -0.94 9.49 -1.52
CA GLY A 340 -2.03 8.75 -0.89
C GLY A 340 -2.49 9.49 0.35
N PRO A 341 -3.60 10.27 0.30
CA PRO A 341 -4.13 10.88 1.51
C PRO A 341 -4.54 9.82 2.53
N THR A 342 -4.86 10.28 3.73
CA THR A 342 -5.46 9.44 4.77
C THR A 342 -6.80 8.83 4.31
N ALA A 343 -7.40 8.00 5.16
CA ALA A 343 -8.68 7.38 4.87
C ALA A 343 -9.78 8.42 4.61
N ILE A 344 -10.40 8.37 3.43
CA ILE A 344 -11.50 9.27 3.05
C ILE A 344 -12.77 8.92 3.84
N ASP A 345 -12.85 7.69 4.35
CA ASP A 345 -13.90 7.23 5.22
C ASP A 345 -13.45 6.18 6.24
N GLY A 346 -14.38 5.74 7.09
CA GLY A 346 -14.13 4.67 8.05
C GLY A 346 -13.93 3.29 7.40
N GLY A 347 -13.42 2.34 8.18
CA GLY A 347 -13.37 0.91 7.80
C GLY A 347 -14.53 0.11 8.39
N GLY A 348 -14.68 -1.15 7.98
CA GLY A 348 -15.64 -2.04 8.63
C GLY A 348 -17.09 -1.65 8.33
N THR A 349 -17.96 -1.86 9.31
CA THR A 349 -19.34 -1.37 9.27
C THR A 349 -19.42 0.15 9.36
N ARG A 350 -18.34 0.86 9.68
CA ARG A 350 -18.26 2.32 9.82
C ARG A 350 -17.90 3.06 8.52
N ALA A 351 -17.69 2.33 7.42
CA ALA A 351 -17.49 2.90 6.09
C ALA A 351 -18.61 3.90 5.74
N CYS A 352 -18.27 4.92 4.95
CA CYS A 352 -19.21 5.99 4.59
C CYS A 352 -20.27 5.43 3.63
N THR A 353 -21.47 5.17 4.15
CA THR A 353 -22.50 4.39 3.47
C THR A 353 -23.87 5.06 3.55
N ASN A 354 -24.66 4.93 2.48
CA ASN A 354 -26.08 5.33 2.48
C ASN A 354 -27.01 4.22 3.00
N GLN A 355 -26.45 3.06 3.37
CA GLN A 355 -27.21 1.92 3.84
C GLN A 355 -27.43 2.02 5.34
N LYS A 356 -28.65 1.72 5.81
CA LYS A 356 -28.96 1.72 7.25
C LYS A 356 -28.43 0.46 7.92
N ARG A 357 -27.78 0.64 9.08
CA ARG A 357 -27.32 -0.47 9.92
C ARG A 357 -28.50 -1.06 10.70
N LYS A 358 -28.36 -2.29 11.15
CA LYS A 358 -29.36 -3.02 11.93
C LYS A 358 -28.74 -3.75 13.12
N GLY A 359 -29.60 -4.16 14.05
CA GLY A 359 -29.24 -5.03 15.17
C GLY A 359 -28.23 -4.38 16.10
N GLN A 360 -27.21 -5.14 16.50
CA GLN A 360 -26.21 -4.69 17.46
C GLN A 360 -25.35 -3.52 16.97
N LEU A 361 -25.43 -3.14 15.69
CA LEU A 361 -24.64 -2.04 15.12
C LEU A 361 -25.46 -0.77 14.84
N GLU A 362 -26.77 -0.78 15.12
CA GLU A 362 -27.63 0.40 14.97
C GLU A 362 -27.15 1.56 15.86
N PHE A 363 -26.58 1.26 17.03
CA PHE A 363 -26.02 2.27 17.91
C PHE A 363 -24.89 3.10 17.26
N ILE A 364 -24.18 2.56 16.26
CA ILE A 364 -23.17 3.31 15.48
C ILE A 364 -23.83 4.46 14.72
N ASP A 365 -25.05 4.29 14.22
CA ASP A 365 -25.79 5.33 13.49
C ASP A 365 -26.10 6.54 14.40
N ASN A 366 -26.09 6.39 15.73
CA ASN A 366 -26.26 7.51 16.65
C ASN A 366 -25.05 8.45 16.67
N TRP A 367 -23.83 7.93 16.50
CA TRP A 367 -22.62 8.77 16.43
C TRP A 367 -22.24 9.13 14.99
N TRP A 368 -22.41 8.20 14.05
CA TRP A 368 -22.11 8.38 12.63
C TRP A 368 -23.24 7.81 11.76
N PRO A 369 -24.35 8.57 11.55
CA PRO A 369 -25.54 8.10 10.85
C PRO A 369 -25.28 7.51 9.46
N THR A 370 -24.25 7.99 8.78
CA THR A 370 -23.84 7.49 7.45
C THR A 370 -22.40 6.99 7.43
N GLY A 371 -21.85 6.63 8.59
CA GLY A 371 -20.43 6.34 8.77
C GLY A 371 -19.57 7.60 8.81
N GLN A 372 -18.25 7.39 8.92
CA GLN A 372 -17.29 8.49 8.91
C GLN A 372 -17.07 8.96 7.48
N CYS A 373 -17.74 10.02 7.07
CA CYS A 373 -17.61 10.58 5.73
C CYS A 373 -16.68 11.79 5.77
N HIS A 374 -15.39 11.62 5.42
CA HIS A 374 -14.45 12.75 5.45
C HIS A 374 -14.65 13.77 4.30
N THR A 375 -15.45 13.41 3.31
CA THR A 375 -15.84 14.26 2.17
C THR A 375 -17.04 15.16 2.43
N ASP A 376 -17.79 14.95 3.52
CA ASP A 376 -18.93 15.81 3.83
C ASP A 376 -18.47 17.24 4.13
N ALA A 377 -19.29 18.22 3.70
CA ALA A 377 -18.99 19.64 3.85
C ALA A 377 -19.02 20.11 5.31
N GLU A 378 -19.86 19.49 6.15
CA GLU A 378 -19.92 19.74 7.59
C GLU A 378 -19.44 18.51 8.35
N PHE A 379 -18.47 18.68 9.24
CA PHE A 379 -18.13 17.66 10.22
C PHE A 379 -19.07 17.79 11.43
N ARG A 380 -19.98 16.84 11.58
CA ARG A 380 -20.93 16.84 12.70
C ARG A 380 -20.50 15.96 13.87
N GLY A 381 -19.43 15.18 13.70
CA GLY A 381 -18.85 14.23 14.67
C GLY A 381 -19.88 13.48 15.54
N ALA A 382 -19.40 12.88 16.63
CA ALA A 382 -20.25 12.14 17.56
C ALA A 382 -21.22 13.08 18.28
N ALA A 383 -22.51 13.00 17.94
CA ALA A 383 -23.65 13.49 18.72
C ALA A 383 -23.46 14.81 19.50
N GLY A 384 -23.27 15.93 18.78
CA GLY A 384 -23.28 17.28 19.38
C GLY A 384 -22.00 17.72 20.09
N ARG A 385 -20.92 16.94 19.98
CA ARG A 385 -19.59 17.28 20.50
C ARG A 385 -18.60 17.70 19.43
N ALA A 386 -18.98 17.69 18.17
CA ALA A 386 -18.11 18.22 17.12
C ALA A 386 -18.11 19.74 17.10
N ALA A 387 -16.95 20.32 16.85
CA ALA A 387 -16.87 21.72 16.49
C ALA A 387 -17.50 21.97 15.11
N SER A 388 -18.13 23.13 14.95
CA SER A 388 -18.51 23.62 13.63
C SER A 388 -17.26 24.02 12.85
N ILE A 389 -17.08 23.43 11.66
CA ILE A 389 -15.96 23.74 10.76
C ILE A 389 -16.47 24.43 9.50
N GLN A 390 -15.63 25.26 8.90
CA GLN A 390 -16.02 26.15 7.79
C GLN A 390 -15.71 25.57 6.40
N GLY A 391 -15.02 24.43 6.31
CA GLY A 391 -14.68 23.81 5.03
C GLY A 391 -14.28 22.34 5.15
N SER A 392 -14.31 21.66 4.00
CA SER A 392 -13.86 20.26 3.88
C SER A 392 -12.48 20.21 3.24
N TYR A 393 -11.45 19.98 4.06
CA TYR A 393 -10.08 19.88 3.57
C TYR A 393 -9.91 18.76 2.55
N PHE A 394 -10.56 17.61 2.75
CA PHE A 394 -10.54 16.52 1.77
C PHE A 394 -11.07 16.97 0.41
N ARG A 395 -12.22 17.64 0.38
CA ARG A 395 -12.82 18.13 -0.86
C ARG A 395 -11.86 19.09 -1.56
N GLU A 396 -11.37 20.10 -0.85
CA GLU A 396 -10.45 21.09 -1.42
C GLU A 396 -9.13 20.45 -1.90
N TRP A 397 -8.61 19.47 -1.15
CA TRP A 397 -7.42 18.70 -1.51
C TRP A 397 -7.60 17.88 -2.79
N VAL A 398 -8.78 17.27 -3.00
CA VAL A 398 -9.11 16.57 -4.25
C VAL A 398 -9.09 17.54 -5.43
N PHE A 399 -9.75 18.70 -5.33
CA PHE A 399 -9.75 19.69 -6.42
C PHE A 399 -8.35 20.26 -6.68
N ALA A 400 -7.60 20.57 -5.63
CA ALA A 400 -6.24 21.07 -5.74
C ALA A 400 -5.30 20.04 -6.38
N SER A 401 -5.42 18.75 -6.03
CA SER A 401 -4.61 17.67 -6.61
C SER A 401 -4.75 17.61 -8.13
N ALA A 402 -5.97 17.80 -8.65
CA ALA A 402 -6.20 17.86 -10.08
C ALA A 402 -5.55 19.10 -10.74
N LYS A 403 -5.61 20.26 -10.08
CA LYS A 403 -4.98 21.50 -10.59
C LYS A 403 -3.46 21.42 -10.61
N THR A 404 -2.86 20.70 -9.65
CA THR A 404 -1.41 20.57 -9.50
C THR A 404 -0.87 19.29 -10.13
N ASN A 405 -1.65 18.58 -10.95
CA ASN A 405 -1.24 17.35 -11.63
C ASN A 405 -0.65 16.29 -10.67
N VAL A 406 -1.29 16.13 -9.51
CA VAL A 406 -0.95 15.13 -8.50
C VAL A 406 -1.83 13.90 -8.72
N ARG A 407 -1.21 12.73 -8.76
CA ARG A 407 -1.93 11.45 -8.89
C ARG A 407 -2.49 11.00 -7.54
N PHE A 408 -3.79 10.70 -7.54
CA PHE A 408 -4.54 10.15 -6.43
C PHE A 408 -4.62 8.61 -6.55
N ALA A 409 -3.95 7.87 -5.69
CA ALA A 409 -4.07 6.42 -5.56
C ALA A 409 -3.60 6.00 -4.16
N ASN A 410 -3.50 4.70 -3.89
CA ASN A 410 -3.21 4.17 -2.55
C ASN A 410 -4.14 4.80 -1.49
N THR A 411 -5.40 5.03 -1.84
CA THR A 411 -6.33 5.79 -1.01
C THR A 411 -7.51 4.94 -0.59
N HIS A 412 -7.70 4.87 0.72
CA HIS A 412 -8.84 4.20 1.33
C HIS A 412 -10.13 4.93 0.96
N VAL A 413 -10.98 4.25 0.18
CA VAL A 413 -12.34 4.64 -0.19
C VAL A 413 -13.24 3.40 -0.10
N ALA A 414 -13.75 3.09 1.09
CA ALA A 414 -14.38 1.79 1.34
C ALA A 414 -15.90 1.77 1.13
N GLY A 415 -16.60 2.86 1.45
CA GLY A 415 -18.05 2.93 1.47
C GLY A 415 -18.69 3.36 0.14
N ASP A 416 -19.93 2.92 -0.10
CA ASP A 416 -20.65 3.23 -1.35
C ASP A 416 -20.90 4.74 -1.52
N ARG A 417 -21.12 5.45 -0.41
CA ARG A 417 -21.30 6.90 -0.43
C ARG A 417 -19.97 7.64 -0.65
N SER A 418 -18.86 7.17 -0.08
CA SER A 418 -17.56 7.81 -0.32
C SER A 418 -17.12 7.62 -1.77
N VAL A 419 -17.33 6.44 -2.36
CA VAL A 419 -17.14 6.21 -3.80
C VAL A 419 -17.97 7.23 -4.60
N ARG A 420 -19.28 7.33 -4.35
CA ARG A 420 -20.15 8.29 -5.05
C ARG A 420 -19.67 9.73 -4.93
N ASN A 421 -19.36 10.19 -3.72
CA ASN A 421 -18.87 11.54 -3.46
C ASN A 421 -17.57 11.83 -4.25
N MET A 422 -16.67 10.85 -4.32
CA MET A 422 -15.43 10.97 -5.10
C MET A 422 -15.71 11.04 -6.60
N LEU A 423 -16.63 10.23 -7.13
CA LEU A 423 -17.02 10.29 -8.55
C LEU A 423 -17.67 11.65 -8.90
N ASP A 424 -18.50 12.20 -8.01
CA ASP A 424 -19.09 13.53 -8.19
C ASP A 424 -18.01 14.62 -8.29
N MET A 425 -16.94 14.52 -7.49
CA MET A 425 -15.80 15.45 -7.54
C MET A 425 -14.97 15.25 -8.80
N ILE A 426 -14.68 14.01 -9.20
CA ILE A 426 -13.95 13.70 -10.44
C ILE A 426 -14.72 14.22 -11.66
N GLU A 427 -16.04 14.05 -11.71
CA GLU A 427 -16.88 14.61 -12.79
C GLU A 427 -16.79 16.13 -12.86
N GLN A 428 -16.82 16.81 -11.71
CA GLN A 428 -16.63 18.26 -11.64
C GLN A 428 -15.25 18.68 -12.16
N VAL A 429 -14.19 17.99 -11.72
CA VAL A 429 -12.82 18.23 -12.18
C VAL A 429 -12.69 18.01 -13.68
N GLN A 430 -13.16 16.87 -14.22
CA GLN A 430 -13.05 16.57 -15.64
C GLN A 430 -13.85 17.55 -16.50
N LYS A 431 -14.99 18.04 -16.00
CA LYS A 431 -15.77 19.10 -16.68
C LYS A 431 -15.02 20.43 -16.72
N GLN A 432 -14.28 20.77 -15.67
CA GLN A 432 -13.56 22.05 -15.55
C GLN A 432 -12.21 22.03 -16.26
N SER A 433 -11.47 20.93 -16.14
CA SER A 433 -10.04 20.83 -16.49
C SER A 433 -9.74 19.74 -17.54
N GLY A 434 -10.76 19.02 -18.02
CA GLY A 434 -10.64 17.92 -18.97
C GLY A 434 -10.31 16.58 -18.33
N ALA A 435 -10.55 15.48 -19.07
CA ALA A 435 -10.39 14.10 -18.57
C ALA A 435 -8.97 13.76 -18.08
N LYS A 436 -7.95 14.42 -18.63
CA LYS A 436 -6.55 14.20 -18.25
C LYS A 436 -6.24 14.64 -16.81
N ALA A 437 -7.01 15.56 -16.23
CA ALA A 437 -6.77 16.09 -14.89
C ALA A 437 -6.92 15.03 -13.78
N THR A 438 -7.59 13.90 -14.07
CA THR A 438 -7.74 12.77 -13.13
C THR A 438 -7.22 11.47 -13.75
N GLU A 439 -6.35 11.55 -14.76
CA GLU A 439 -5.81 10.37 -15.41
C GLU A 439 -5.01 9.51 -14.43
N GLY A 440 -5.26 8.20 -14.46
CA GLY A 440 -4.60 7.24 -13.57
C GLY A 440 -5.05 7.30 -12.11
N TRP A 441 -6.05 8.10 -11.75
CA TRP A 441 -6.60 8.11 -10.40
C TRP A 441 -7.26 6.77 -10.06
N ALA A 442 -7.08 6.33 -8.81
CA ALA A 442 -7.53 5.02 -8.37
C ALA A 442 -8.02 5.05 -6.91
N PHE A 443 -8.92 4.14 -6.58
CA PHE A 443 -9.45 3.93 -5.23
C PHE A 443 -9.14 2.52 -4.74
N ASP A 444 -9.00 2.37 -3.43
CA ASP A 444 -8.68 1.09 -2.79
C ASP A 444 -9.92 0.49 -2.09
N HIS A 445 -9.78 -0.75 -1.64
CA HIS A 445 -10.74 -1.57 -0.90
C HIS A 445 -11.89 -2.16 -1.69
N CYS A 446 -12.68 -1.33 -2.38
CA CYS A 446 -13.94 -1.76 -2.99
C CYS A 446 -14.89 -2.48 -2.02
N ARG A 447 -14.84 -2.14 -0.73
CA ARG A 447 -15.61 -2.87 0.29
C ARG A 447 -17.09 -2.80 -0.02
N TYR A 448 -17.61 -1.60 -0.25
CA TYR A 448 -19.00 -1.35 -0.65
C TYR A 448 -19.01 -0.44 -1.87
N VAL A 449 -19.49 -0.95 -3.00
CA VAL A 449 -19.66 -0.16 -4.22
C VAL A 449 -21.10 -0.30 -4.68
N ASP A 450 -21.79 0.82 -4.86
CA ASP A 450 -23.16 0.82 -5.36
C ASP A 450 -23.18 0.42 -6.84
N PRO A 451 -24.01 -0.56 -7.25
CA PRO A 451 -24.11 -0.97 -8.65
C PRO A 451 -24.43 0.15 -9.63
N ARG A 452 -25.07 1.23 -9.17
CA ARG A 452 -25.37 2.42 -9.99
C ARG A 452 -24.13 3.21 -10.36
N ASP A 453 -23.03 3.05 -9.62
CA ASP A 453 -21.79 3.79 -9.84
C ASP A 453 -20.80 3.03 -10.75
N PHE A 454 -21.03 1.76 -11.11
CA PHE A 454 -20.13 1.01 -12.02
C PHE A 454 -19.97 1.66 -13.40
N PRO A 455 -21.04 2.12 -14.10
CA PRO A 455 -20.87 2.80 -15.39
C PRO A 455 -20.12 4.12 -15.25
N ARG A 456 -20.25 4.80 -14.10
CA ARG A 456 -19.55 6.06 -13.83
C ARG A 456 -18.06 5.82 -13.61
N LEU A 457 -17.69 4.80 -12.83
CA LEU A 457 -16.30 4.37 -12.66
C LEU A 457 -15.62 4.12 -14.01
N ALA A 458 -16.27 3.35 -14.89
CA ALA A 458 -15.75 3.03 -16.22
C ALA A 458 -15.62 4.28 -17.11
N ARG A 459 -16.68 5.09 -17.19
CA ARG A 459 -16.70 6.33 -17.98
C ARG A 459 -15.61 7.32 -17.55
N LEU A 460 -15.40 7.45 -16.25
CA LEU A 460 -14.42 8.37 -15.66
C LEU A 460 -13.01 7.80 -15.62
N LYS A 461 -12.83 6.53 -16.04
CA LYS A 461 -11.56 5.81 -16.06
C LYS A 461 -10.88 5.72 -14.69
N VAL A 462 -11.67 5.56 -13.63
CA VAL A 462 -11.15 5.33 -12.29
C VAL A 462 -10.83 3.85 -12.13
N MET A 463 -9.60 3.55 -11.73
CA MET A 463 -9.18 2.18 -11.42
C MET A 463 -9.59 1.81 -9.99
N MET A 464 -10.00 0.56 -9.78
CA MET A 464 -10.40 0.04 -8.47
C MET A 464 -9.42 -1.05 -8.02
N SER A 465 -8.70 -0.80 -6.92
CA SER A 465 -7.89 -1.80 -6.21
C SER A 465 -8.77 -2.44 -5.15
N CYS A 466 -9.11 -3.72 -5.31
CA CYS A 466 -10.13 -4.38 -4.49
C CYS A 466 -9.56 -5.45 -3.58
N ALA A 467 -10.01 -5.46 -2.32
CA ALA A 467 -9.57 -6.40 -1.29
C ALA A 467 -10.57 -7.58 -1.15
N PRO A 468 -10.24 -8.79 -1.64
CA PRO A 468 -11.13 -9.95 -1.56
C PRO A 468 -11.44 -10.37 -0.12
N LYS A 469 -10.54 -10.08 0.82
CA LYS A 469 -10.73 -10.34 2.26
C LYS A 469 -12.08 -9.94 2.84
N TYR A 470 -12.74 -8.91 2.31
CA TYR A 470 -14.03 -8.48 2.87
C TYR A 470 -15.15 -9.49 2.63
N ILE A 471 -14.98 -10.42 1.69
CA ILE A 471 -15.92 -11.52 1.43
C ILE A 471 -15.96 -12.49 2.62
N ASP A 472 -14.85 -12.65 3.36
CA ASP A 472 -14.82 -13.40 4.63
C ASP A 472 -15.78 -12.77 5.68
N ASN A 473 -16.20 -11.52 5.50
CA ASN A 473 -17.17 -10.84 6.38
C ASN A 473 -18.60 -10.89 5.84
N GLY A 474 -18.91 -11.66 4.80
CA GLY A 474 -20.23 -11.67 4.15
C GLY A 474 -21.39 -11.89 5.13
N SER A 475 -21.25 -12.84 6.06
CA SER A 475 -22.25 -13.08 7.13
C SER A 475 -22.44 -11.84 8.02
N SER A 476 -21.35 -11.27 8.52
CA SER A 476 -21.38 -10.07 9.36
C SER A 476 -21.96 -8.85 8.63
N VAL A 477 -21.70 -8.70 7.33
CA VAL A 477 -22.30 -7.64 6.51
C VAL A 477 -23.80 -7.88 6.32
N ALA A 478 -24.21 -9.13 6.10
CA ALA A 478 -25.62 -9.47 5.97
C ALA A 478 -26.41 -9.19 7.24
N ASP A 479 -25.82 -9.48 8.41
CA ASP A 479 -26.40 -9.20 9.72
C ASP A 479 -26.43 -7.69 10.03
N ALA A 480 -25.34 -6.99 9.70
CA ALA A 480 -25.21 -5.56 9.93
C ALA A 480 -26.14 -4.69 9.07
N PHE A 481 -26.52 -5.16 7.87
CA PHE A 481 -27.32 -4.39 6.92
C PHE A 481 -28.50 -5.21 6.37
N ASN A 482 -28.18 -6.16 5.49
CA ASN A 482 -29.09 -7.14 4.88
C ASN A 482 -28.28 -8.04 3.90
N PRO A 483 -28.82 -9.20 3.50
CA PRO A 483 -28.17 -10.09 2.52
C PRO A 483 -27.87 -9.43 1.16
N ASP A 484 -28.65 -8.44 0.73
CA ASP A 484 -28.42 -7.73 -0.52
C ASP A 484 -27.12 -6.93 -0.48
N MET A 485 -26.79 -6.31 0.66
CA MET A 485 -25.52 -5.61 0.86
C MET A 485 -24.34 -6.56 0.66
N ALA A 486 -24.40 -7.74 1.28
CA ALA A 486 -23.35 -8.75 1.21
C ALA A 486 -23.21 -9.37 -0.21
N ASN A 487 -24.27 -9.43 -1.00
CA ASN A 487 -24.24 -10.08 -2.32
C ASN A 487 -24.08 -9.12 -3.50
N LYS A 488 -24.43 -7.83 -3.36
CA LYS A 488 -24.46 -6.87 -4.47
C LYS A 488 -23.46 -5.72 -4.33
N PHE A 489 -23.08 -5.35 -3.10
CA PHE A 489 -22.18 -4.22 -2.85
C PHE A 489 -20.78 -4.67 -2.42
N LEU A 490 -20.67 -5.87 -1.84
CA LEU A 490 -19.44 -6.38 -1.24
C LEU A 490 -18.46 -6.89 -2.31
N VAL A 491 -17.41 -6.12 -2.58
CA VAL A 491 -16.34 -6.46 -3.53
C VAL A 491 -16.91 -6.94 -4.89
N PRO A 492 -17.68 -6.12 -5.63
CA PRO A 492 -18.43 -6.56 -6.81
C PRO A 492 -17.59 -6.56 -8.10
N ILE A 493 -16.53 -7.38 -8.11
CA ILE A 493 -15.50 -7.38 -9.15
C ILE A 493 -16.08 -7.72 -10.52
N GLY A 494 -16.80 -8.85 -10.65
CA GLY A 494 -17.34 -9.33 -11.93
C GLY A 494 -18.23 -8.30 -12.63
N SER A 495 -19.13 -7.66 -11.87
CA SER A 495 -20.02 -6.61 -12.39
C SER A 495 -19.26 -5.34 -12.76
N MET A 496 -18.25 -4.92 -11.99
CA MET A 496 -17.39 -3.79 -12.34
C MET A 496 -16.60 -4.04 -13.62
N LEU A 497 -16.00 -5.22 -13.77
CA LEU A 497 -15.28 -5.61 -14.99
C LEU A 497 -16.21 -5.61 -16.20
N LYS A 498 -17.42 -6.17 -16.08
CA LYS A 498 -18.44 -6.16 -17.14
C LYS A 498 -18.86 -4.74 -17.56
N ALA A 499 -18.86 -3.79 -16.62
CA ALA A 499 -19.13 -2.39 -16.90
C ALA A 499 -17.95 -1.65 -17.57
N GLY A 500 -16.78 -2.28 -17.70
CA GLY A 500 -15.57 -1.69 -18.29
C GLY A 500 -14.65 -1.01 -17.27
N VAL A 501 -14.84 -1.23 -15.97
CA VAL A 501 -13.94 -0.72 -14.93
C VAL A 501 -12.67 -1.56 -14.91
N LYS A 502 -11.50 -0.92 -14.83
CA LYS A 502 -10.24 -1.64 -14.55
C LYS A 502 -10.19 -1.96 -13.06
N VAL A 503 -10.19 -3.25 -12.74
CA VAL A 503 -10.12 -3.74 -11.36
C VAL A 503 -8.81 -4.49 -11.16
N VAL A 504 -8.11 -4.23 -10.04
CA VAL A 504 -6.84 -4.86 -9.66
C VAL A 504 -6.91 -5.42 -8.23
N TYR A 505 -5.95 -6.25 -7.87
CA TYR A 505 -5.90 -6.92 -6.58
C TYR A 505 -5.07 -6.17 -5.53
N GLU A 506 -5.66 -6.01 -4.34
CA GLU A 506 -4.92 -5.74 -3.11
C GLU A 506 -5.22 -6.78 -2.02
N ALA A 507 -4.26 -7.00 -1.12
CA ALA A 507 -4.51 -7.79 0.07
C ALA A 507 -5.15 -6.94 1.18
N ASP A 508 -4.51 -5.81 1.52
CA ASP A 508 -4.76 -5.03 2.73
C ASP A 508 -4.84 -5.90 4.02
N ARG A 509 -4.15 -7.04 4.04
CA ARG A 509 -4.05 -7.93 5.20
C ARG A 509 -2.73 -8.69 5.18
N ASP A 510 -2.39 -9.27 6.31
CA ASP A 510 -1.20 -10.10 6.49
C ASP A 510 -1.56 -11.58 6.36
N THR A 511 -1.84 -12.03 5.13
CA THR A 511 -2.19 -13.42 4.82
C THR A 511 -1.50 -13.90 3.57
N TYR A 512 -1.54 -15.21 3.34
CA TYR A 512 -1.03 -15.82 2.11
C TYR A 512 -1.89 -15.42 0.89
N ASP A 513 -1.35 -14.64 -0.05
CA ASP A 513 -2.09 -14.00 -1.16
C ASP A 513 -2.88 -15.00 -2.04
N PHE A 514 -2.43 -16.25 -2.19
CA PHE A 514 -3.20 -17.26 -2.94
C PHE A 514 -4.57 -17.55 -2.31
N ARG A 515 -4.75 -17.31 -1.00
CA ARG A 515 -6.07 -17.36 -0.37
C ARG A 515 -6.99 -16.26 -0.87
N ASP A 516 -6.48 -15.05 -1.10
CA ASP A 516 -7.31 -13.99 -1.68
C ASP A 516 -7.63 -14.25 -3.15
N ILE A 517 -6.68 -14.82 -3.91
CA ILE A 517 -6.92 -15.27 -5.29
C ILE A 517 -8.00 -16.35 -5.34
N GLU A 518 -7.97 -17.31 -4.41
CA GLU A 518 -9.01 -18.31 -4.23
C GLU A 518 -10.39 -17.68 -4.01
N ILE A 519 -10.48 -16.74 -3.06
CA ILE A 519 -11.73 -16.03 -2.74
C ILE A 519 -12.27 -15.25 -3.95
N MET A 520 -11.41 -14.65 -4.78
CA MET A 520 -11.84 -13.98 -6.02
C MET A 520 -12.50 -14.95 -7.01
N VAL A 521 -12.04 -16.21 -7.04
CA VAL A 521 -12.53 -17.24 -7.96
C VAL A 521 -13.76 -17.97 -7.41
N ASN A 522 -13.77 -18.36 -6.13
CA ASN A 522 -14.86 -19.19 -5.56
C ASN A 522 -15.90 -18.39 -4.75
N ARG A 523 -15.57 -17.16 -4.33
CA ARG A 523 -16.42 -16.27 -3.52
C ARG A 523 -16.83 -16.82 -2.16
N LYS A 524 -16.11 -17.80 -1.61
CA LYS A 524 -16.43 -18.47 -0.34
C LYS A 524 -15.73 -17.79 0.84
N ASP A 525 -16.49 -17.56 1.91
CA ASP A 525 -15.92 -17.17 3.21
C ASP A 525 -15.20 -18.34 3.89
N ARG A 526 -14.60 -18.08 5.07
CA ARG A 526 -13.91 -19.10 5.87
C ARG A 526 -14.80 -20.24 6.37
N GLN A 527 -16.12 -20.08 6.34
CA GLN A 527 -17.09 -21.14 6.67
C GLN A 527 -17.57 -21.90 5.43
N GLY A 528 -17.03 -21.57 4.24
CA GLY A 528 -17.39 -22.20 2.97
C GLY A 528 -18.68 -21.64 2.34
N LYS A 529 -19.29 -20.61 2.92
CA LYS A 529 -20.50 -19.98 2.37
C LYS A 529 -20.12 -19.00 1.27
N ALA A 530 -20.76 -19.12 0.12
CA ALA A 530 -20.51 -18.24 -1.02
C ALA A 530 -21.33 -16.94 -0.96
N TRP A 531 -20.69 -15.81 -1.30
CA TRP A 531 -21.30 -14.47 -1.30
C TRP A 531 -21.07 -13.73 -2.62
N GLY A 532 -22.16 -13.26 -3.25
CA GLY A 532 -22.09 -12.56 -4.52
C GLY A 532 -21.42 -13.43 -5.60
N VAL A 533 -21.91 -14.65 -5.79
CA VAL A 533 -21.33 -15.64 -6.73
C VAL A 533 -21.20 -15.12 -8.16
N GLN A 534 -22.07 -14.21 -8.57
CA GLN A 534 -22.01 -13.56 -9.88
C GLN A 534 -20.82 -12.60 -10.03
N GLU A 535 -20.16 -12.24 -8.93
CA GLU A 535 -18.99 -11.36 -8.89
C GLU A 535 -17.66 -12.12 -8.98
N ALA A 536 -17.70 -13.46 -9.05
CA ALA A 536 -16.53 -14.30 -9.26
C ALA A 536 -15.82 -13.99 -10.58
N VAL A 537 -14.50 -14.14 -10.59
CA VAL A 537 -13.67 -14.01 -11.81
C VAL A 537 -13.04 -15.34 -12.20
N ASP A 538 -12.77 -15.52 -13.50
CA ASP A 538 -12.01 -16.66 -13.96
C ASP A 538 -10.52 -16.54 -13.61
N ARG A 539 -9.79 -17.66 -13.70
CA ARG A 539 -8.37 -17.72 -13.33
C ARG A 539 -7.48 -16.80 -14.17
N PRO A 540 -7.61 -16.73 -15.52
CA PRO A 540 -6.83 -15.77 -16.31
C PRO A 540 -7.05 -14.32 -15.89
N THR A 541 -8.30 -13.93 -15.60
CA THR A 541 -8.65 -12.60 -15.10
C THR A 541 -8.02 -12.36 -13.73
N ALA A 542 -8.16 -13.30 -12.78
CA ALA A 542 -7.54 -13.21 -11.47
C ALA A 542 -6.02 -13.05 -11.57
N LEU A 543 -5.35 -13.80 -12.45
CA LEU A 543 -3.91 -13.69 -12.65
C LEU A 543 -3.52 -12.33 -13.23
N ARG A 544 -4.29 -11.77 -14.17
CA ARG A 544 -4.07 -10.40 -14.67
C ARG A 544 -4.23 -9.35 -13.57
N MET A 545 -5.27 -9.48 -12.75
CA MET A 545 -5.54 -8.58 -11.63
C MET A 545 -4.39 -8.51 -10.62
N VAL A 546 -3.68 -9.63 -10.39
CA VAL A 546 -2.54 -9.72 -9.46
C VAL A 546 -1.17 -9.55 -10.13
N THR A 547 -1.12 -9.31 -11.45
CA THR A 547 0.13 -9.11 -12.22
C THR A 547 0.03 -7.95 -13.21
N SER A 548 -0.27 -8.20 -14.50
CA SER A 548 -0.21 -7.20 -15.58
C SER A 548 -1.12 -5.99 -15.36
N TRP A 549 -2.33 -6.16 -14.82
CA TRP A 549 -3.21 -5.02 -14.53
C TRP A 549 -2.77 -4.30 -13.25
N ALA A 550 -2.29 -5.03 -12.24
CA ALA A 550 -1.68 -4.41 -11.06
C ALA A 550 -0.42 -3.59 -11.43
N ALA A 551 0.34 -4.01 -12.45
CA ALA A 551 1.46 -3.25 -12.99
C ALA A 551 1.02 -1.89 -13.58
N GLU A 552 -0.18 -1.80 -14.17
CA GLU A 552 -0.78 -0.53 -14.60
C GLU A 552 -1.07 0.37 -13.38
N TYR A 553 -1.67 -0.17 -12.31
CA TYR A 553 -1.96 0.58 -11.08
C TYR A 553 -0.71 1.22 -10.47
N VAL A 554 0.41 0.47 -10.46
CA VAL A 554 1.68 0.92 -9.89
C VAL A 554 2.55 1.68 -10.91
N LEU A 555 2.05 2.02 -12.09
CA LEU A 555 2.78 2.81 -13.12
C LEU A 555 4.06 2.11 -13.64
N ARG A 556 3.98 0.79 -13.84
CA ARG A 556 5.10 -0.05 -14.32
C ARG A 556 4.69 -1.13 -15.33
N ALA A 557 3.55 -0.97 -16.01
CA ALA A 557 3.07 -1.95 -17.00
C ALA A 557 4.06 -2.21 -18.15
N ASP A 558 4.92 -1.24 -18.47
CA ASP A 558 6.00 -1.35 -19.44
C ASP A 558 7.21 -2.16 -18.92
N LYS A 559 7.34 -2.33 -17.60
CA LYS A 559 8.50 -2.96 -16.95
C LYS A 559 8.21 -4.30 -16.27
N ILE A 560 7.05 -4.49 -15.66
CA ILE A 560 6.71 -5.68 -14.86
C ILE A 560 5.29 -6.18 -15.16
N GLY A 561 4.90 -7.28 -14.51
CA GLY A 561 3.52 -7.82 -14.54
C GLY A 561 3.23 -8.80 -15.69
N SER A 562 4.18 -9.02 -16.60
CA SER A 562 4.12 -10.07 -17.62
C SER A 562 5.53 -10.55 -17.96
N LEU A 563 5.63 -11.78 -18.46
CA LEU A 563 6.88 -12.40 -18.89
C LEU A 563 7.08 -12.14 -20.38
N GLU A 564 7.64 -10.98 -20.71
CA GLU A 564 7.90 -10.53 -22.07
C GLU A 564 9.35 -10.07 -22.21
N LYS A 565 9.93 -10.25 -23.40
CA LYS A 565 11.29 -9.79 -23.70
C LYS A 565 11.43 -8.29 -23.38
N GLY A 566 12.51 -7.94 -22.68
CA GLY A 566 12.86 -6.58 -22.30
C GLY A 566 12.26 -6.10 -20.98
N LYS A 567 11.23 -6.78 -20.44
CA LYS A 567 10.70 -6.52 -19.11
C LYS A 567 11.64 -7.01 -18.02
N LEU A 568 11.48 -6.46 -16.82
CA LEU A 568 12.23 -6.87 -15.65
C LEU A 568 11.85 -8.30 -15.25
N ALA A 569 12.84 -9.05 -14.80
CA ALA A 569 12.70 -10.46 -14.49
C ALA A 569 12.16 -10.66 -13.06
N ASP A 570 10.84 -10.57 -12.93
CA ASP A 570 10.09 -10.93 -11.73
C ASP A 570 9.27 -12.19 -12.05
N VAL A 571 9.69 -13.34 -11.50
CA VAL A 571 9.23 -14.67 -11.92
C VAL A 571 8.94 -15.54 -10.71
N VAL A 572 7.85 -16.31 -10.76
CA VAL A 572 7.52 -17.31 -9.73
C VAL A 572 7.33 -18.67 -10.39
N VAL A 573 8.00 -19.69 -9.86
CA VAL A 573 7.75 -21.10 -10.21
C VAL A 573 6.85 -21.71 -9.15
N LEU A 574 5.69 -22.22 -9.55
CA LEU A 574 4.70 -22.85 -8.67
C LEU A 574 4.84 -24.37 -8.65
N ASP A 575 4.38 -24.99 -7.58
CA ASP A 575 4.43 -26.43 -7.42
C ASP A 575 3.33 -27.20 -8.16
N LYS A 576 2.18 -26.56 -8.39
CA LYS A 576 1.03 -27.08 -9.12
C LYS A 576 0.60 -26.10 -10.22
N ASP A 577 -0.26 -26.57 -11.12
CA ASP A 577 -0.80 -25.77 -12.22
C ASP A 577 -1.95 -24.88 -11.76
N PHE A 578 -1.71 -23.57 -11.77
CA PHE A 578 -2.68 -22.56 -11.36
C PHE A 578 -3.98 -22.66 -12.16
N LEU A 579 -3.94 -23.00 -13.46
CA LEU A 579 -5.13 -23.02 -14.31
C LEU A 579 -6.05 -24.22 -14.07
N THR A 580 -5.52 -25.31 -13.49
CA THR A 580 -6.23 -26.59 -13.39
C THR A 580 -6.41 -27.10 -11.96
N ILE A 581 -5.69 -26.57 -10.98
CA ILE A 581 -5.92 -26.89 -9.56
C ILE A 581 -7.40 -26.63 -9.19
N PRO A 582 -8.06 -27.47 -8.37
CA PRO A 582 -9.44 -27.21 -7.93
C PRO A 582 -9.58 -25.80 -7.36
N ALA A 583 -10.73 -25.16 -7.63
CA ALA A 583 -10.91 -23.75 -7.27
C ALA A 583 -10.82 -23.50 -5.76
N ASP A 584 -11.22 -24.47 -4.94
CA ASP A 584 -11.15 -24.42 -3.48
C ASP A 584 -9.78 -24.82 -2.90
N ASP A 585 -8.82 -25.17 -3.76
CA ASP A 585 -7.46 -25.57 -3.37
C ASP A 585 -6.41 -24.55 -3.87
N ILE A 586 -6.81 -23.40 -4.41
CA ILE A 586 -5.88 -22.38 -4.93
C ILE A 586 -4.96 -21.88 -3.81
N SER A 587 -5.44 -21.79 -2.57
CA SER A 587 -4.63 -21.43 -1.39
C SER A 587 -3.53 -22.46 -1.07
N GLU A 588 -3.59 -23.66 -1.66
CA GLU A 588 -2.60 -24.74 -1.49
C GLU A 588 -1.48 -24.70 -2.52
N LEU A 589 -1.45 -23.70 -3.39
CA LEU A 589 -0.29 -23.42 -4.25
C LEU A 589 0.89 -22.99 -3.38
N ARG A 590 2.10 -23.41 -3.75
CA ARG A 590 3.34 -22.97 -3.10
C ARG A 590 4.39 -22.59 -4.15
N PRO A 591 4.95 -21.36 -4.08
CA PRO A 591 6.17 -21.02 -4.78
C PRO A 591 7.30 -21.99 -4.43
N ARG A 592 7.99 -22.47 -5.45
CA ARG A 592 9.24 -23.24 -5.34
C ARG A 592 10.47 -22.38 -5.58
N MET A 593 10.31 -21.32 -6.36
CA MET A 593 11.33 -20.32 -6.61
C MET A 593 10.67 -18.98 -6.90
N THR A 594 11.23 -17.90 -6.34
CA THR A 594 10.87 -16.53 -6.68
C THR A 594 12.12 -15.80 -7.12
N ILE A 595 12.04 -15.19 -8.30
CA ILE A 595 13.04 -14.29 -8.87
C ILE A 595 12.48 -12.88 -8.80
N SER A 596 13.27 -11.94 -8.33
CA SER A 596 12.96 -10.51 -8.32
C SER A 596 14.19 -9.76 -8.79
N ASP A 597 14.00 -8.86 -9.76
CA ASP A 597 15.09 -8.09 -10.36
C ASP A 597 16.20 -8.99 -10.94
N GLY A 598 15.80 -10.12 -11.55
CA GLY A 598 16.69 -11.12 -12.14
C GLY A 598 17.48 -11.97 -11.14
N ARG A 599 17.32 -11.74 -9.84
CA ARG A 599 17.98 -12.51 -8.78
C ARG A 599 17.01 -13.52 -8.19
N ILE A 600 17.47 -14.76 -7.98
CA ILE A 600 16.71 -15.71 -7.16
C ILE A 600 16.73 -15.19 -5.72
N VAL A 601 15.56 -14.80 -5.20
CA VAL A 601 15.41 -14.23 -3.85
C VAL A 601 14.82 -15.22 -2.85
N PHE A 602 14.10 -16.24 -3.35
CA PHE A 602 13.58 -17.33 -2.55
C PHE A 602 13.70 -18.66 -3.30
N LEU A 603 14.07 -19.72 -2.58
CA LEU A 603 13.96 -21.10 -3.00
C LEU A 603 13.34 -21.95 -1.91
N HIS A 604 12.37 -22.78 -2.28
CA HIS A 604 11.88 -23.82 -1.39
C HIS A 604 13.00 -24.82 -1.10
N THR A 605 13.16 -25.25 0.16
CA THR A 605 14.23 -26.17 0.61
C THR A 605 14.37 -27.39 -0.30
N ASP A 606 13.25 -28.04 -0.60
CA ASP A 606 13.24 -29.27 -1.40
C ASP A 606 13.56 -29.00 -2.86
N PHE A 607 13.17 -27.85 -3.39
CA PHE A 607 13.48 -27.45 -4.77
C PHE A 607 14.95 -27.04 -4.91
N ALA A 608 15.53 -26.38 -3.90
CA ALA A 608 16.96 -26.10 -3.85
C ALA A 608 17.79 -27.41 -3.85
N ALA A 609 17.35 -28.43 -3.11
CA ALA A 609 17.96 -29.75 -3.13
C ALA A 609 17.78 -30.46 -4.48
N GLU A 610 16.57 -30.43 -5.05
CA GLU A 610 16.24 -31.02 -6.36
C GLU A 610 17.12 -30.46 -7.48
N GLN A 611 17.36 -29.15 -7.47
CA GLN A 611 18.11 -28.43 -8.50
C GLN A 611 19.60 -28.28 -8.17
N ASN A 612 20.05 -28.71 -6.98
CA ASN A 612 21.38 -28.44 -6.44
C ASN A 612 21.77 -26.95 -6.50
N LEU A 613 20.84 -26.07 -6.12
CA LEU A 613 21.00 -24.61 -6.19
C LEU A 613 21.24 -23.98 -4.82
N LYS A 614 22.24 -23.09 -4.76
CA LYS A 614 22.53 -22.26 -3.58
C LYS A 614 22.89 -20.82 -3.99
N PRO A 615 21.95 -20.08 -4.60
CA PRO A 615 22.20 -18.71 -5.04
C PRO A 615 22.52 -17.81 -3.85
N SER A 616 23.50 -16.94 -4.03
CA SER A 616 23.91 -15.97 -3.01
C SER A 616 22.77 -14.99 -2.73
N GLY A 617 22.48 -14.75 -1.44
CA GLY A 617 21.46 -13.80 -0.99
C GLY A 617 20.01 -14.29 -1.05
N ALA A 618 19.75 -15.50 -1.57
CA ALA A 618 18.42 -16.09 -1.54
C ALA A 618 18.10 -16.66 -0.15
N VAL A 619 16.85 -16.53 0.29
CA VAL A 619 16.33 -17.30 1.42
C VAL A 619 15.97 -18.71 0.96
N ILE A 620 16.55 -19.72 1.60
CA ILE A 620 16.25 -21.14 1.36
C ILE A 620 15.43 -21.65 2.55
N ALA A 621 14.11 -21.76 2.38
CA ALA A 621 13.16 -22.05 3.45
C ALA A 621 11.84 -22.60 2.88
N SER A 622 10.91 -23.00 3.74
CA SER A 622 9.49 -23.10 3.35
C SER A 622 8.76 -21.85 3.82
N TYR A 623 7.61 -21.54 3.24
CA TYR A 623 6.80 -20.41 3.70
C TYR A 623 6.45 -20.57 5.19
N GLU A 624 6.07 -21.79 5.59
CA GLU A 624 5.70 -22.14 6.95
C GLU A 624 6.87 -21.95 7.93
N SER A 625 8.11 -22.26 7.52
CA SER A 625 9.27 -22.07 8.39
C SER A 625 9.70 -20.61 8.51
N LEU A 626 9.38 -19.75 7.54
CA LEU A 626 9.52 -18.30 7.66
C LEU A 626 8.47 -17.70 8.58
N ASN A 627 7.20 -18.08 8.39
CA ASN A 627 6.09 -17.63 9.21
C ASN A 627 6.28 -18.05 10.69
N ALA A 628 6.82 -19.25 10.94
CA ALA A 628 7.15 -19.71 12.30
C ALA A 628 8.19 -18.83 13.04
N ARG A 629 8.96 -17.99 12.32
CA ARG A 629 9.91 -17.04 12.93
C ARG A 629 9.21 -15.81 13.53
N ARG A 630 7.93 -15.59 13.23
CA ARG A 630 7.15 -14.48 13.77
C ARG A 630 7.12 -14.53 15.30
N THR A 631 7.07 -13.35 15.90
CA THR A 631 6.96 -13.20 17.36
C THR A 631 5.64 -13.77 17.88
N ARG A 632 5.54 -14.05 19.18
CA ARG A 632 4.31 -14.62 19.78
C ARG A 632 3.07 -13.75 19.55
N ARG A 633 3.20 -12.41 19.52
CA ARG A 633 2.11 -11.49 19.14
C ARG A 633 1.87 -11.51 17.62
N GLY A 634 2.93 -11.61 16.81
CA GLY A 634 2.86 -11.73 15.35
C GLY A 634 2.21 -13.02 14.82
N ARG A 635 2.10 -14.06 15.63
CA ARG A 635 1.42 -15.33 15.32
C ARG A 635 -0.12 -15.27 15.49
N ILE A 636 -0.66 -14.17 16.02
CA ILE A 636 -2.11 -14.03 16.31
C ILE A 636 -2.90 -13.56 15.07
N ALA A 637 -2.25 -13.34 13.92
CA ALA A 637 -2.91 -12.87 12.70
C ALA A 637 -3.59 -13.98 11.86
N ASP A 638 -3.34 -15.26 12.14
CA ASP A 638 -4.04 -16.38 11.50
C ASP A 638 -5.33 -16.71 12.26
N PHE A 639 -6.29 -15.77 12.28
CA PHE A 639 -7.67 -16.02 12.73
C PHE A 639 -8.69 -15.42 11.80
#